data_AF-A0A3B3BH33-F1
#
_entry.id   AF-A0A3B3BH33-F1
#
_cell.length_a   1.000
_cell.length_b   1.000
_cell.length_c   1.000
_cell.angle_alpha   90.00
_cell.angle_beta   90.00
_cell.angle_gamma   90.00
#
_symmetry.space_group_name_H-M   'P 1'
#
loop_
_entity.id
_entity.type
_entity.pdbx_description
1 polymer ?
#
loop_
_entity_poly.entity_id
_entity_poly.type
_entity_poly.pdbx_seq_one_letter_code
_entity_poly.pdbx_strand_id
1 'polypeptide(L)'
;FMDATANGLLDPEAQKLLTELKSQLSATSQNSLNLHCVELSRGTIDPKRKEHAQYLDILCQQFVSQMKARIEVAEDEDKLPLVLEEAKQHSIMSAELCKGLHGREGILGKICLAMWESGQKRHSPLVVHGAAGMGKTALLCKVVQEVQRVLEARVVLVIRFLAACHPQRPDLDQVLHSACLQVSSACGLAPPTPMTASSPTEMQQFFRNILEEASQQGCTLLIVFDALEQLAEQNHTHKLHWVPTNLPPKVHLLVSMDTCSEAFVNMRLKTDSLENFFEVERLSGDEGEHIMESHLRASQRTLTPEQKDVVLQNFTPTGCPLHLKLILSAVQNWTSFTPLTEQLLGANTEEVMSQLLHRLEHKHGKELVGGALGYIALAREGLLEAELYDVMSLDDDVISEVYRYTHPPTPSLIRLPPLLWARLKRDLKDHLEERWTNGVVVIAFSSRRLSEVVLGHYLTSERQGRCHKILGEYFLGRWSGKLKPVALPGLSLLLSDRKVPPQPLWFAPGLANIRKLQALPYHLLHAGLWEELRQEVISNAEWLFCKSRVCGVSSVIRDLDQGSKYMDCTETGLIRDALALIKPGLDFLDGKSQFYGELLARLSALSIVFPSLIGRLCSQINDWFLTCPEPALIPKCSFLQQPGGALQHTLNTTNAGKTLACISAALQMLAAGAEDGGVAIWSLEDQQLLHVLLGHSAAVLTVKLESGAPSCLSVSADGSLRRWSLKNGQQLLCIQEAVPLDSTPSSVQLHLSEELLFVHTRTQVRCGRSLFLSCCSWTVQPFVFQHLGGTKHGTSLQVWSVTTGALLDFFCGSDASVTSLLFFRDFVVSASSTKSAIHLWSLKYDCRLKHPAHIPAGSAHCISSHPFPSLCTGSLEERLAVSAEVSCLELAQHKRLLLCGLTSGTVLIYPLNLPQETLCIPPPESLSGVLCLAVSSQEKNVAVAYEDSVSLFEMATRDSFPTVEGPLRRFPMSLLHAPLSCMALLADRRLLYGTSCGGVRLQGFSGTISELEPHGSKVTCVTASNWGSHALVGSQDGVQRLWALNPPSLDHTMEHKVSEG
;
A
#
# COMPACT_ATOMS: atom_id res chain seq x y z
N PHE A 1 -40.71 -7.75 41.91
CA PHE A 1 -41.98 -7.07 42.23
C PHE A 1 -42.72 -7.94 43.21
N MET A 2 -43.00 -7.40 44.40
CA MET A 2 -43.81 -8.06 45.42
C MET A 2 -45.01 -7.13 45.61
N ASP A 3 -46.14 -7.50 45.00
CA ASP A 3 -47.37 -6.74 45.23
C ASP A 3 -47.86 -7.07 46.63
N ALA A 4 -47.99 -6.02 47.43
CA ALA A 4 -48.49 -6.10 48.78
C ALA A 4 -49.89 -5.48 48.81
N THR A 5 -50.79 -6.14 49.52
CA THR A 5 -52.07 -5.56 49.94
C THR A 5 -51.84 -4.29 50.76
N ALA A 6 -52.86 -3.45 50.91
CA ALA A 6 -52.78 -2.20 51.68
C ALA A 6 -52.27 -2.38 53.14
N ASN A 7 -52.31 -3.61 53.67
CA ASN A 7 -51.84 -3.98 55.00
C ASN A 7 -50.38 -4.47 55.01
N GLY A 8 -49.64 -4.35 53.90
CA GLY A 8 -48.24 -4.78 53.77
C GLY A 8 -48.04 -6.29 53.67
N LEU A 9 -49.11 -7.08 53.64
CA LEU A 9 -49.07 -8.53 53.41
C LEU A 9 -49.06 -8.81 51.91
N LEU A 10 -48.34 -9.85 51.50
CA LEU A 10 -48.26 -10.29 50.10
C LEU A 10 -49.66 -10.57 49.54
N ASP A 11 -49.94 -10.01 48.37
CA ASP A 11 -51.20 -10.23 47.67
C ASP A 11 -51.27 -11.69 47.16
N PRO A 12 -52.19 -12.52 47.69
CA PRO A 12 -52.28 -13.93 47.34
C PRO A 12 -52.78 -14.16 45.90
N GLU A 13 -53.57 -13.23 45.34
CA GLU A 13 -54.06 -13.32 43.97
C GLU A 13 -52.94 -13.01 42.97
N ALA A 14 -52.17 -11.94 43.23
CA ALA A 14 -50.98 -11.62 42.46
C ALA A 14 -49.93 -12.74 42.52
N GLN A 15 -49.73 -13.37 43.69
CA GLN A 15 -48.86 -14.54 43.84
C GLN A 15 -49.34 -15.72 42.99
N LYS A 16 -50.65 -16.01 43.00
CA LYS A 16 -51.22 -17.10 42.21
C LYS A 16 -51.05 -16.86 40.71
N LEU A 17 -51.36 -15.66 40.23
CA LEU A 17 -51.18 -15.26 38.83
C LEU A 17 -49.70 -15.32 38.40
N LEU A 18 -48.78 -14.88 39.25
CA LEU A 18 -47.34 -15.00 38.99
C LEU A 18 -46.90 -16.47 38.90
N THR A 19 -47.48 -17.34 39.72
CA THR A 19 -47.15 -18.77 39.73
C THR A 19 -47.70 -19.47 38.48
N GLU A 20 -48.92 -19.14 38.06
CA GLU A 20 -49.51 -19.59 36.78
C GLU A 20 -48.72 -19.07 35.57
N LEU A 21 -48.29 -17.80 35.59
CA LEU A 21 -47.46 -17.24 34.52
C LEU A 21 -46.11 -17.98 34.41
N LYS A 22 -45.45 -18.25 35.55
CA LYS A 22 -44.19 -18.99 35.59
C LYS A 22 -44.33 -20.42 35.06
N SER A 23 -45.44 -21.10 35.38
CA SER A 23 -45.70 -22.46 34.89
C SER A 23 -46.06 -22.49 33.40
N GLN A 24 -46.78 -21.48 32.90
CA GLN A 24 -47.05 -21.32 31.48
C GLN A 24 -45.77 -21.04 30.69
N LEU A 25 -44.91 -20.14 31.18
CA LEU A 25 -43.62 -19.84 30.55
C LEU A 25 -42.68 -21.05 30.53
N SER A 26 -42.63 -21.83 31.62
CA SER A 26 -41.81 -23.04 31.66
C SER A 26 -42.33 -24.12 30.71
N ALA A 27 -43.66 -24.26 30.55
CA ALA A 27 -44.25 -25.20 29.59
C ALA A 27 -44.05 -24.80 28.13
N THR A 28 -44.15 -23.50 27.82
CA THR A 28 -44.09 -22.99 26.43
C THR A 28 -42.66 -22.98 25.87
N SER A 29 -41.65 -22.87 26.75
CA SER A 29 -40.25 -22.66 26.37
C SER A 29 -39.29 -23.67 27.03
N GLN A 30 -39.73 -24.91 27.16
CA GLN A 30 -38.96 -26.02 27.77
C GLN A 30 -37.57 -26.23 27.14
N ASN A 31 -37.42 -25.95 25.83
CA ASN A 31 -36.17 -26.13 25.11
C ASN A 31 -35.22 -24.91 25.17
N SER A 32 -35.65 -23.79 25.75
CA SER A 32 -34.91 -22.52 25.75
C SER A 32 -34.75 -21.87 27.13
N LEU A 33 -35.23 -22.51 28.19
CA LEU A 33 -35.19 -22.00 29.56
C LEU A 33 -34.38 -22.91 30.47
N ASN A 34 -33.35 -22.35 31.11
CA ASN A 34 -32.64 -22.99 32.22
C ASN A 34 -33.12 -22.36 33.53
N LEU A 35 -33.77 -23.15 34.39
CA LEU A 35 -34.30 -22.70 35.67
C LEU A 35 -33.28 -22.96 36.78
N HIS A 36 -32.95 -21.91 37.53
CA HIS A 36 -32.14 -22.01 38.74
C HIS A 36 -32.95 -21.50 39.93
N CYS A 37 -32.99 -22.29 41.00
CA CYS A 37 -33.59 -21.91 42.27
C CYS A 37 -32.48 -21.61 43.27
N VAL A 38 -32.47 -20.39 43.82
CA VAL A 38 -31.44 -19.92 44.76
C VAL A 38 -32.13 -19.16 45.89
N GLU A 39 -31.80 -19.49 47.14
CA GLU A 39 -32.32 -18.78 48.30
C GLU A 39 -31.62 -17.44 48.50
N LEU A 40 -32.35 -16.33 48.44
CA LEU A 40 -31.76 -14.99 48.53
C LEU A 40 -31.36 -14.60 49.96
N SER A 41 -30.20 -13.94 50.10
CA SER A 41 -29.75 -13.37 51.37
C SER A 41 -30.19 -11.91 51.51
N ARG A 42 -31.03 -11.58 52.50
CA ARG A 42 -31.60 -10.22 52.69
C ARG A 42 -32.10 -9.57 51.37
N GLY A 43 -32.65 -10.39 50.46
CA GLY A 43 -33.15 -9.93 49.15
C GLY A 43 -32.11 -9.82 48.03
N THR A 44 -30.86 -10.24 48.23
CA THR A 44 -29.78 -10.16 47.21
C THR A 44 -28.91 -11.41 47.16
N ILE A 45 -28.22 -11.60 46.03
CA ILE A 45 -27.19 -12.64 45.85
C ILE A 45 -25.87 -12.11 46.43
N ASP A 46 -25.39 -12.76 47.49
CA ASP A 46 -24.06 -12.52 48.12
C ASP A 46 -23.03 -13.56 47.64
N PRO A 47 -22.04 -13.19 46.80
CA PRO A 47 -21.00 -14.10 46.30
C PRO A 47 -20.09 -14.68 47.39
N LYS A 48 -20.10 -14.14 48.61
CA LYS A 48 -19.34 -14.70 49.74
C LYS A 48 -19.98 -15.97 50.31
N ARG A 49 -21.26 -16.22 50.02
CA ARG A 49 -21.95 -17.46 50.38
C ARG A 49 -21.62 -18.56 49.38
N LYS A 50 -21.29 -19.75 49.87
CA LYS A 50 -20.91 -20.90 49.02
C LYS A 50 -21.98 -21.26 47.99
N GLU A 51 -23.25 -21.29 48.40
CA GLU A 51 -24.37 -21.64 47.51
C GLU A 51 -24.55 -20.63 46.37
N HIS A 52 -24.42 -19.34 46.69
CA HIS A 52 -24.47 -18.28 45.68
C HIS A 52 -23.26 -18.29 44.75
N ALA A 53 -22.07 -18.52 45.29
CA ALA A 53 -20.85 -18.65 44.48
C ALA A 53 -20.97 -19.82 43.50
N GLN A 54 -21.43 -20.98 43.97
CA GLN A 54 -21.68 -22.15 43.13
C GLN A 54 -22.74 -21.88 42.06
N TYR A 55 -23.85 -21.22 42.42
CA TYR A 55 -24.86 -20.80 41.45
C TYR A 55 -24.27 -19.90 40.37
N LEU A 56 -23.49 -18.89 40.76
CA LEU A 56 -22.86 -17.95 39.84
C LEU A 56 -21.86 -18.66 38.92
N ASP A 57 -21.07 -19.59 39.44
CA ASP A 57 -20.13 -20.39 38.63
C ASP A 57 -20.87 -21.27 37.62
N ILE A 58 -21.92 -21.98 38.04
CA ILE A 58 -22.74 -22.81 37.15
C ILE A 58 -23.38 -21.94 36.06
N LEU A 59 -23.96 -20.80 36.43
CA LEU A 59 -24.56 -19.86 35.50
C LEU A 59 -23.54 -19.34 34.49
N CYS A 60 -22.33 -18.96 34.94
CA CYS A 60 -21.26 -18.50 34.07
C CYS A 60 -20.79 -19.60 33.11
N GLN A 61 -20.59 -20.82 33.61
CA GLN A 61 -20.17 -21.95 32.77
C GLN A 61 -21.22 -22.30 31.72
N GLN A 62 -22.50 -22.32 32.10
CA GLN A 62 -23.60 -22.57 31.17
C GLN A 62 -23.73 -21.46 30.13
N PHE A 63 -23.61 -20.20 30.53
CA PHE A 63 -23.61 -19.08 29.59
C PHE A 63 -22.45 -19.18 28.61
N VAL A 64 -21.24 -19.43 29.09
CA VAL A 64 -20.04 -19.56 28.25
C VAL A 64 -20.18 -20.74 27.28
N SER A 65 -20.65 -21.90 27.73
CA SER A 65 -20.81 -23.07 26.86
C SER A 65 -21.88 -22.86 25.78
N GLN A 66 -23.03 -22.28 26.14
CA GLN A 66 -24.10 -21.98 25.19
C GLN A 66 -23.70 -20.90 24.19
N MET A 67 -22.98 -19.86 24.63
CA MET A 67 -22.48 -18.83 23.72
C MET A 67 -21.43 -19.39 22.77
N LYS A 68 -20.49 -20.23 23.24
CA LYS A 68 -19.52 -20.90 22.37
C LYS A 68 -20.20 -21.76 21.29
N ALA A 69 -21.16 -22.59 21.69
CA ALA A 69 -21.91 -23.41 20.74
C ALA A 69 -22.66 -22.57 19.68
N ARG A 70 -23.21 -21.42 20.07
CA ARG A 70 -23.87 -20.50 19.12
C ARG A 70 -22.90 -19.80 18.18
N ILE A 71 -21.70 -19.45 18.67
CA ILE A 71 -20.65 -18.83 17.86
C ILE A 71 -20.12 -19.85 16.83
N GLU A 72 -19.86 -21.10 17.25
CA GLU A 72 -19.39 -22.16 16.36
C GLU A 72 -20.37 -22.45 15.21
N VAL A 73 -21.68 -22.41 15.47
CA VAL A 73 -22.71 -22.55 14.43
C VAL A 73 -22.74 -21.34 13.48
N ALA A 74 -22.51 -20.13 13.98
CA ALA A 74 -22.46 -18.92 13.16
C ALA A 74 -21.20 -18.86 12.28
N GLU A 75 -20.04 -19.34 12.77
CA GLU A 75 -18.79 -19.39 12.00
C GLU A 75 -18.87 -20.29 10.76
N ASP A 76 -19.73 -21.31 10.75
CA ASP A 76 -19.93 -22.17 9.58
C ASP A 76 -20.84 -21.55 8.50
N GLU A 77 -21.67 -20.55 8.85
CA GLU A 77 -22.53 -19.82 7.91
C GLU A 77 -21.82 -18.60 7.26
N ASP A 78 -20.80 -18.02 7.92
CA ASP A 78 -20.14 -16.76 7.55
C ASP A 78 -18.91 -16.88 6.63
N LYS A 79 -18.69 -18.03 5.95
CA LYS A 79 -17.55 -18.24 5.03
C LYS A 79 -17.68 -17.55 3.67
N LEU A 80 -18.47 -16.48 3.56
CA LEU A 80 -18.46 -15.67 2.34
C LEU A 80 -17.20 -14.78 2.30
N PRO A 81 -16.49 -14.68 1.16
CA PRO A 81 -15.43 -13.69 0.99
C PRO A 81 -15.96 -12.28 1.29
N LEU A 82 -15.19 -11.47 2.03
CA LEU A 82 -15.56 -10.10 2.45
C LEU A 82 -16.13 -9.23 1.32
N VAL A 83 -15.62 -9.43 0.09
CA VAL A 83 -16.05 -8.72 -1.12
C VAL A 83 -17.49 -9.05 -1.53
N LEU A 84 -17.93 -10.30 -1.32
CA LEU A 84 -19.29 -10.73 -1.68
C LEU A 84 -20.32 -10.19 -0.67
N GLU A 85 -19.95 -10.11 0.61
CA GLU A 85 -20.79 -9.48 1.63
C GLU A 85 -20.92 -7.97 1.42
N GLU A 86 -19.82 -7.31 1.02
CA GLU A 86 -19.85 -5.91 0.60
C GLU A 86 -20.82 -5.69 -0.59
N ALA A 87 -20.71 -6.49 -1.65
CA ALA A 87 -21.58 -6.40 -2.82
C ALA A 87 -23.07 -6.60 -2.46
N LYS A 88 -23.36 -7.55 -1.56
CA LYS A 88 -24.70 -7.81 -1.04
C LYS A 88 -25.27 -6.59 -0.30
N GLN A 89 -24.47 -5.87 0.46
CA GLN A 89 -24.90 -4.66 1.16
C GLN A 89 -25.25 -3.52 0.21
N HIS A 90 -24.40 -3.26 -0.79
CA HIS A 90 -24.71 -2.28 -1.83
C HIS A 90 -26.01 -2.65 -2.57
N SER A 91 -26.26 -3.94 -2.80
CA SER A 91 -27.50 -4.42 -3.40
C SER A 91 -28.73 -4.19 -2.51
N ILE A 92 -28.65 -4.51 -1.21
CA ILE A 92 -29.74 -4.27 -0.25
C ILE A 92 -30.05 -2.77 -0.14
N MET A 93 -29.02 -1.95 0.04
CA MET A 93 -29.20 -0.50 0.15
C MET A 93 -29.77 0.11 -1.14
N SER A 94 -29.33 -0.37 -2.30
CA SER A 94 -29.91 0.01 -3.60
C SER A 94 -31.41 -0.29 -3.65
N ALA A 95 -31.81 -1.51 -3.26
CA ALA A 95 -33.21 -1.92 -3.25
C ALA A 95 -34.07 -1.10 -2.26
N GLU A 96 -33.52 -0.72 -1.11
CA GLU A 96 -34.22 0.12 -0.12
C GLU A 96 -34.40 1.56 -0.60
N LEU A 97 -33.33 2.18 -1.14
CA LEU A 97 -33.39 3.55 -1.66
C LEU A 97 -34.33 3.68 -2.86
N CYS A 98 -34.52 2.62 -3.64
CA CYS A 98 -35.48 2.58 -4.76
C CYS A 98 -36.95 2.61 -4.32
N LYS A 99 -37.31 2.04 -3.16
CA LYS A 99 -38.73 1.93 -2.73
C LYS A 99 -39.42 3.28 -2.53
N GLY A 100 -38.65 4.33 -2.24
CA GLY A 100 -39.16 5.67 -1.97
C GLY A 100 -39.03 6.67 -3.11
N LEU A 101 -38.37 6.32 -4.23
CA LEU A 101 -38.14 7.27 -5.32
C LEU A 101 -39.42 7.43 -6.17
N HIS A 102 -39.92 8.67 -6.25
CA HIS A 102 -41.03 9.04 -7.12
C HIS A 102 -40.64 10.29 -7.92
N GLY A 103 -41.03 10.35 -9.20
CA GLY A 103 -40.66 11.43 -10.12
C GLY A 103 -39.33 11.18 -10.86
N ARG A 104 -38.89 12.18 -11.65
CA ARG A 104 -37.62 12.17 -12.41
C ARG A 104 -37.50 11.14 -13.54
N GLU A 105 -38.63 10.66 -14.07
CA GLU A 105 -38.65 9.74 -15.23
C GLU A 105 -37.95 10.33 -16.47
N GLY A 106 -38.00 11.66 -16.65
CA GLY A 106 -37.37 12.33 -17.78
C GLY A 106 -35.84 12.20 -17.81
N ILE A 107 -35.16 12.40 -16.66
CA ILE A 107 -33.70 12.25 -16.58
C ILE A 107 -33.28 10.78 -16.59
N LEU A 108 -34.06 9.91 -15.94
CA LEU A 108 -33.84 8.47 -15.96
C LEU A 108 -33.89 7.93 -17.39
N GLY A 109 -34.91 8.30 -18.17
CA GLY A 109 -35.04 7.92 -19.57
C GLY A 109 -33.86 8.41 -20.43
N LYS A 110 -33.37 9.63 -20.21
CA LYS A 110 -32.19 10.16 -20.91
C LYS A 110 -30.91 9.37 -20.61
N ILE A 111 -30.68 9.00 -19.35
CA ILE A 111 -29.51 8.20 -18.96
C ILE A 111 -29.59 6.80 -19.59
N CYS A 112 -30.74 6.14 -19.51
CA CYS A 112 -30.95 4.83 -20.10
C CYS A 112 -30.78 4.85 -21.64
N LEU A 113 -31.27 5.91 -22.31
CA LEU A 113 -31.09 6.10 -23.75
C LEU A 113 -29.61 6.24 -24.10
N ALA A 114 -28.88 7.10 -23.38
CA ALA A 114 -27.45 7.31 -23.62
C ALA A 114 -26.64 6.01 -23.47
N MET A 115 -26.96 5.19 -22.46
CA MET A 115 -26.33 3.87 -22.26
C MET A 115 -26.65 2.92 -23.42
N TRP A 116 -27.89 2.89 -23.88
CA TRP A 116 -28.31 2.02 -24.99
C TRP A 116 -27.61 2.40 -26.30
N GLU A 117 -27.55 3.70 -26.62
CA GLU A 117 -26.90 4.20 -27.84
C GLU A 117 -25.39 3.97 -27.83
N SER A 118 -24.76 4.07 -26.66
CA SER A 118 -23.31 3.93 -26.52
C SER A 118 -22.84 2.47 -26.52
N GLY A 119 -23.69 1.50 -26.14
CA GLY A 119 -23.28 0.12 -25.82
C GLY A 119 -22.56 -0.68 -26.92
N GLN A 120 -22.66 -0.28 -28.20
CA GLN A 120 -22.01 -0.97 -29.32
C GLN A 120 -20.68 -0.34 -29.77
N LYS A 121 -20.27 0.79 -29.18
CA LYS A 121 -19.07 1.53 -29.55
C LYS A 121 -18.25 1.85 -28.31
N ARG A 122 -17.01 2.31 -28.53
CA ARG A 122 -16.24 2.93 -27.45
C ARG A 122 -16.86 4.28 -27.10
N HIS A 123 -16.99 4.56 -25.81
CA HIS A 123 -17.65 5.77 -25.34
C HIS A 123 -17.06 6.26 -24.02
N SER A 124 -17.38 7.48 -23.64
CA SER A 124 -17.00 8.05 -22.34
C SER A 124 -17.93 7.62 -21.21
N PRO A 125 -17.49 7.75 -19.95
CA PRO A 125 -18.33 7.54 -18.78
C PRO A 125 -19.49 8.55 -18.70
N LEU A 126 -20.59 8.13 -18.08
CA LEU A 126 -21.77 8.98 -17.82
C LEU A 126 -21.67 9.58 -16.42
N VAL A 127 -21.92 10.90 -16.31
CA VAL A 127 -21.73 11.67 -15.08
C VAL A 127 -23.06 12.24 -14.61
N VAL A 128 -23.50 11.84 -13.42
CA VAL A 128 -24.69 12.41 -12.75
C VAL A 128 -24.23 13.43 -11.71
N HIS A 129 -24.61 14.70 -11.88
CA HIS A 129 -24.18 15.75 -10.96
C HIS A 129 -25.36 16.54 -10.41
N GLY A 130 -25.14 17.21 -9.28
CA GLY A 130 -26.12 18.08 -8.64
C GLY A 130 -25.68 18.46 -7.24
N ALA A 131 -26.35 19.43 -6.63
CA ALA A 131 -26.06 19.84 -5.25
C ALA A 131 -26.25 18.67 -4.24
N ALA A 132 -25.56 18.74 -3.10
CA ALA A 132 -25.73 17.76 -2.02
C ALA A 132 -27.21 17.69 -1.54
N GLY A 133 -27.68 16.46 -1.26
CA GLY A 133 -29.07 16.21 -0.82
C GLY A 133 -30.12 16.13 -1.94
N MET A 134 -29.75 16.40 -3.19
CA MET A 134 -30.68 16.36 -4.34
C MET A 134 -31.09 14.96 -4.78
N GLY A 135 -30.73 13.89 -4.07
CA GLY A 135 -31.19 12.52 -4.40
C GLY A 135 -30.46 11.84 -5.58
N LYS A 136 -29.19 12.20 -5.82
CA LYS A 136 -28.33 11.57 -6.84
C LYS A 136 -28.22 10.06 -6.64
N THR A 137 -27.88 9.62 -5.43
CA THR A 137 -27.74 8.20 -5.07
C THR A 137 -29.03 7.42 -5.36
N ALA A 138 -30.19 7.95 -4.96
CA ALA A 138 -31.47 7.29 -5.22
C ALA A 138 -31.81 7.19 -6.71
N LEU A 139 -31.43 8.20 -7.52
CA LEU A 139 -31.54 8.15 -8.98
C LEU A 139 -30.63 7.05 -9.57
N LEU A 140 -29.38 6.91 -9.11
CA LEU A 140 -28.48 5.84 -9.55
C LEU A 140 -29.04 4.45 -9.25
N CYS A 141 -29.58 4.24 -8.06
CA CYS A 141 -30.21 2.97 -7.69
C CYS A 141 -31.38 2.63 -8.62
N LYS A 142 -32.17 3.64 -9.00
CA LYS A 142 -33.27 3.47 -9.94
C LYS A 142 -32.79 3.18 -11.36
N VAL A 143 -31.73 3.84 -11.82
CA VAL A 143 -31.08 3.51 -13.11
C VAL A 143 -30.61 2.06 -13.10
N VAL A 144 -29.96 1.61 -12.03
CA VAL A 144 -29.55 0.20 -11.84
C VAL A 144 -30.72 -0.78 -11.98
N GLN A 145 -31.88 -0.45 -11.40
CA GLN A 145 -33.09 -1.28 -11.48
C GLN A 145 -33.67 -1.34 -12.90
N GLU A 146 -33.72 -0.20 -13.60
CA GLU A 146 -34.34 -0.11 -14.93
C GLU A 146 -33.38 -0.57 -16.05
N VAL A 147 -32.07 -0.47 -15.85
CA VAL A 147 -31.05 -0.92 -16.81
C VAL A 147 -31.17 -2.40 -17.15
N GLN A 148 -31.57 -3.24 -16.20
CA GLN A 148 -31.81 -4.67 -16.47
C GLN A 148 -32.92 -4.92 -17.51
N ARG A 149 -33.83 -3.96 -17.69
CA ARG A 149 -34.89 -4.00 -18.71
C ARG A 149 -34.47 -3.39 -20.04
N VAL A 150 -33.54 -2.42 -19.98
CA VAL A 150 -33.09 -1.63 -21.14
C VAL A 150 -31.95 -2.32 -21.87
N LEU A 151 -30.95 -2.85 -21.16
CA LEU A 151 -29.81 -3.56 -21.76
C LEU A 151 -30.12 -5.06 -21.99
N GLU A 152 -29.15 -5.83 -22.53
CA GLU A 152 -29.26 -7.28 -22.76
C GLU A 152 -29.70 -8.06 -21.49
N ALA A 153 -30.30 -9.24 -21.66
CA ALA A 153 -30.91 -10.03 -20.57
C ALA A 153 -29.98 -10.45 -19.41
N ARG A 154 -28.66 -10.25 -19.53
CA ARG A 154 -27.67 -10.61 -18.52
C ARG A 154 -26.61 -9.52 -18.37
N VAL A 155 -26.90 -8.53 -17.52
CA VAL A 155 -25.97 -7.45 -17.14
C VAL A 155 -25.26 -7.81 -15.84
N VAL A 156 -23.93 -7.68 -15.81
CA VAL A 156 -23.14 -7.72 -14.58
C VAL A 156 -23.16 -6.34 -13.94
N LEU A 157 -23.54 -6.26 -12.67
CA LEU A 157 -23.57 -4.99 -11.92
C LEU A 157 -22.56 -4.99 -10.78
N VAL A 158 -21.77 -3.91 -10.72
CA VAL A 158 -20.88 -3.61 -9.61
C VAL A 158 -21.24 -2.22 -9.10
N ILE A 159 -21.72 -2.13 -7.85
CA ILE A 159 -22.22 -0.90 -7.25
C ILE A 159 -21.36 -0.55 -6.05
N ARG A 160 -20.89 0.69 -5.99
CA ARG A 160 -20.05 1.19 -4.91
C ARG A 160 -20.54 2.55 -4.43
N PHE A 161 -21.17 2.56 -3.26
CA PHE A 161 -21.61 3.79 -2.58
C PHE A 161 -20.51 4.35 -1.67
N LEU A 162 -19.70 5.29 -2.20
CA LEU A 162 -18.49 5.76 -1.51
C LEU A 162 -18.81 6.62 -0.28
N ALA A 163 -19.88 7.40 -0.33
CA ALA A 163 -20.35 8.25 0.78
C ALA A 163 -21.04 7.48 1.91
N ALA A 164 -21.64 6.32 1.58
CA ALA A 164 -22.52 5.59 2.48
C ALA A 164 -21.78 4.48 3.24
N CYS A 165 -20.59 4.06 2.81
CA CYS A 165 -19.96 2.86 3.34
C CYS A 165 -18.71 3.11 4.19
N HIS A 166 -18.07 4.28 4.13
CA HIS A 166 -16.97 4.62 5.03
C HIS A 166 -17.27 5.85 5.92
N PRO A 167 -16.88 5.83 7.20
CA PRO A 167 -17.01 6.96 8.12
C PRO A 167 -15.97 8.07 7.84
N GLN A 168 -14.90 7.75 7.12
CA GLN A 168 -14.01 8.71 6.46
C GLN A 168 -14.02 8.51 4.94
N ARG A 169 -13.32 9.37 4.20
CA ARG A 169 -13.22 9.27 2.75
C ARG A 169 -12.52 7.95 2.34
N PRO A 170 -13.14 7.04 1.55
CA PRO A 170 -12.53 5.76 1.18
C PRO A 170 -11.24 5.93 0.38
N ASP A 171 -10.31 4.99 0.59
CA ASP A 171 -9.07 4.91 -0.17
C ASP A 171 -9.33 4.34 -1.56
N LEU A 172 -8.70 4.92 -2.57
CA LEU A 172 -8.90 4.52 -3.97
C LEU A 172 -8.47 3.06 -4.19
N ASP A 173 -7.35 2.65 -3.60
CA ASP A 173 -6.79 1.32 -3.85
C ASP A 173 -7.72 0.22 -3.32
N GLN A 174 -8.34 0.44 -2.15
CA GLN A 174 -9.33 -0.47 -1.59
C GLN A 174 -10.61 -0.52 -2.44
N VAL A 175 -11.06 0.64 -2.95
CA VAL A 175 -12.24 0.73 -3.81
C VAL A 175 -12.01 -0.02 -5.13
N LEU A 176 -10.87 0.19 -5.77
CA LEU A 176 -10.50 -0.47 -7.01
C LEU A 176 -10.28 -1.97 -6.80
N HIS A 177 -9.58 -2.38 -5.75
CA HIS A 177 -9.34 -3.78 -5.43
C HIS A 177 -10.65 -4.54 -5.23
N SER A 178 -11.58 -4.00 -4.43
CA SER A 178 -12.90 -4.60 -4.26
C SER A 178 -13.69 -4.66 -5.57
N ALA A 179 -13.73 -3.55 -6.33
CA ALA A 179 -14.45 -3.51 -7.60
C ALA A 179 -13.88 -4.53 -8.61
N CYS A 180 -12.56 -4.65 -8.71
CA CYS A 180 -11.90 -5.61 -9.57
C CYS A 180 -12.20 -7.05 -9.16
N LEU A 181 -12.16 -7.37 -7.87
CA LEU A 181 -12.54 -8.71 -7.38
C LEU A 181 -14.01 -9.04 -7.70
N GLN A 182 -14.93 -8.08 -7.56
CA GLN A 182 -16.34 -8.26 -7.93
C GLN A 182 -16.49 -8.50 -9.44
N VAL A 183 -15.82 -7.71 -10.28
CA VAL A 183 -15.83 -7.91 -11.73
C VAL A 183 -15.22 -9.27 -12.10
N SER A 184 -14.07 -9.63 -11.54
CA SER A 184 -13.40 -10.92 -11.80
C SER A 184 -14.32 -12.08 -11.44
N SER A 185 -14.92 -12.04 -10.25
CA SER A 185 -15.81 -13.10 -9.79
C SER A 185 -17.09 -13.20 -10.62
N ALA A 186 -17.69 -12.07 -11.02
CA ALA A 186 -18.94 -12.07 -11.76
C ALA A 186 -18.77 -12.40 -13.26
N CYS A 187 -17.65 -12.00 -13.86
CA CYS A 187 -17.32 -12.29 -15.26
C CYS A 187 -16.54 -13.61 -15.44
N GLY A 188 -16.08 -14.26 -14.37
CA GLY A 188 -15.25 -15.46 -14.45
C GLY A 188 -13.81 -15.20 -14.92
N LEU A 189 -13.28 -14.01 -14.62
CA LEU A 189 -11.90 -13.60 -14.93
C LEU A 189 -10.96 -13.91 -13.76
N ALA A 190 -9.65 -13.89 -14.01
CA ALA A 190 -8.66 -14.05 -12.97
C ALA A 190 -8.76 -12.90 -11.94
N PRO A 191 -8.69 -13.19 -10.62
CA PRO A 191 -8.65 -12.13 -9.61
C PRO A 191 -7.29 -11.41 -9.61
N PRO A 192 -7.24 -10.16 -9.10
CA PRO A 192 -5.97 -9.46 -8.91
C PRO A 192 -5.05 -10.25 -7.97
N THR A 193 -3.78 -10.33 -8.33
CA THR A 193 -2.75 -10.96 -7.48
C THR A 193 -2.40 -10.06 -6.29
N PRO A 194 -1.85 -10.61 -5.19
CA PRO A 194 -1.44 -9.80 -4.03
C PRO A 194 -0.46 -8.68 -4.37
N MET A 195 0.44 -8.93 -5.35
CA MET A 195 1.37 -7.94 -5.88
C MET A 195 0.63 -6.77 -6.56
N THR A 196 -0.37 -7.09 -7.39
CA THR A 196 -1.21 -6.07 -8.04
C THR A 196 -1.96 -5.22 -7.02
N ALA A 197 -2.37 -5.83 -5.90
CA ALA A 197 -3.12 -5.15 -4.83
C ALA A 197 -2.25 -4.24 -3.94
N SER A 198 -0.93 -4.46 -3.87
CA SER A 198 0.00 -3.69 -3.03
C SER A 198 0.49 -2.39 -3.71
N SER A 199 0.30 -2.30 -5.03
CA SER A 199 0.75 -1.21 -5.89
C SER A 199 -0.43 -0.42 -6.50
N PRO A 200 -0.64 0.86 -6.14
CA PRO A 200 -1.75 1.69 -6.65
C PRO A 200 -1.79 1.76 -8.18
N THR A 201 -0.61 1.78 -8.79
CA THR A 201 -0.44 1.91 -10.23
C THR A 201 -0.76 0.62 -10.96
N GLU A 202 -0.42 -0.53 -10.38
CA GLU A 202 -0.76 -1.84 -10.94
C GLU A 202 -2.25 -2.11 -10.81
N MET A 203 -2.85 -1.75 -9.67
CA MET A 203 -4.29 -1.86 -9.45
C MET A 203 -5.10 -1.05 -10.48
N GLN A 204 -4.67 0.17 -10.80
CA GLN A 204 -5.30 1.00 -11.83
C GLN A 204 -5.15 0.40 -13.24
N GLN A 205 -3.99 -0.18 -13.56
CA GLN A 205 -3.77 -0.82 -14.85
C GLN A 205 -4.59 -2.11 -14.98
N PHE A 206 -4.62 -2.92 -13.93
CA PHE A 206 -5.46 -4.11 -13.83
C PHE A 206 -6.94 -3.75 -14.01
N PHE A 207 -7.40 -2.69 -13.36
CA PHE A 207 -8.76 -2.18 -13.54
C PHE A 207 -9.05 -1.78 -15.00
N ARG A 208 -8.10 -1.25 -15.76
CA ARG A 208 -8.33 -0.97 -17.19
C ARG A 208 -8.36 -2.25 -18.03
N ASN A 209 -7.44 -3.18 -17.76
CA ASN A 209 -7.33 -4.44 -18.50
C ASN A 209 -8.58 -5.31 -18.32
N ILE A 210 -9.09 -5.42 -17.08
CA ILE A 210 -10.26 -6.25 -16.79
C ILE A 210 -11.53 -5.74 -17.49
N LEU A 211 -11.65 -4.43 -17.72
CA LEU A 211 -12.77 -3.86 -18.51
C LEU A 211 -12.68 -4.28 -19.98
N GLU A 212 -11.47 -4.30 -20.56
CA GLU A 212 -11.25 -4.77 -21.93
C GLU A 212 -11.52 -6.27 -22.06
N GLU A 213 -11.04 -7.08 -21.10
CA GLU A 213 -11.29 -8.53 -21.07
C GLU A 213 -12.79 -8.86 -20.93
N ALA A 214 -13.50 -8.16 -20.05
CA ALA A 214 -14.95 -8.32 -19.89
C ALA A 214 -15.71 -8.02 -21.20
N SER A 215 -15.30 -6.96 -21.92
CA SER A 215 -15.87 -6.62 -23.23
C SER A 215 -15.59 -7.70 -24.28
N GLN A 216 -14.36 -8.23 -24.34
CA GLN A 216 -13.97 -9.29 -25.29
C GLN A 216 -14.73 -10.61 -25.07
N GLN A 217 -15.06 -10.94 -23.83
CA GLN A 217 -15.91 -12.09 -23.49
C GLN A 217 -17.40 -11.86 -23.80
N GLY A 218 -17.78 -10.65 -24.24
CA GLY A 218 -19.15 -10.29 -24.58
C GLY A 218 -20.02 -9.97 -23.36
N CYS A 219 -19.43 -9.80 -22.17
CA CYS A 219 -20.14 -9.47 -20.94
C CYS A 219 -20.59 -8.00 -20.96
N THR A 220 -21.90 -7.77 -20.78
CA THR A 220 -22.43 -6.42 -20.57
C THR A 220 -22.24 -6.02 -19.11
N LEU A 221 -21.37 -5.05 -18.85
CA LEU A 221 -20.93 -4.66 -17.51
C LEU A 221 -21.35 -3.23 -17.19
N LEU A 222 -21.99 -3.01 -16.04
CA LEU A 222 -22.27 -1.69 -15.48
C LEU A 222 -21.55 -1.54 -14.13
N ILE A 223 -20.67 -0.55 -14.05
CA ILE A 223 -20.01 -0.14 -12.80
C ILE A 223 -20.59 1.21 -12.37
N VAL A 224 -21.01 1.30 -11.11
CA VAL A 224 -21.56 2.52 -10.51
C VAL A 224 -20.68 2.98 -9.36
N PHE A 225 -20.11 4.18 -9.47
CA PHE A 225 -19.43 4.86 -8.35
C PHE A 225 -20.24 6.08 -7.90
N ASP A 226 -20.81 6.01 -6.70
CA ASP A 226 -21.56 7.14 -6.13
C ASP A 226 -20.66 8.04 -5.28
N ALA A 227 -20.71 9.35 -5.52
CA ALA A 227 -20.02 10.42 -4.79
C ALA A 227 -18.49 10.33 -4.85
N LEU A 228 -17.91 10.42 -6.06
CA LEU A 228 -16.46 10.34 -6.28
C LEU A 228 -15.64 11.40 -5.53
N GLU A 229 -16.22 12.56 -5.23
CA GLU A 229 -15.58 13.60 -4.42
C GLU A 229 -15.33 13.18 -2.97
N GLN A 230 -15.91 12.06 -2.55
CA GLN A 230 -15.70 11.47 -1.22
C GLN A 230 -14.46 10.59 -1.15
N LEU A 231 -13.71 10.35 -2.23
CA LEU A 231 -12.44 9.62 -2.14
C LEU A 231 -11.41 10.40 -1.31
N ALA A 232 -10.54 9.68 -0.60
CA ALA A 232 -9.49 10.28 0.20
C ALA A 232 -8.56 11.10 -0.71
N GLU A 233 -8.23 12.34 -0.33
CA GLU A 233 -7.40 13.26 -1.14
C GLU A 233 -5.95 12.80 -1.36
N GLN A 234 -5.57 11.68 -0.74
CA GLN A 234 -4.30 11.00 -0.94
C GLN A 234 -4.11 10.71 -2.43
N ASN A 235 -2.86 10.70 -2.92
CA ASN A 235 -2.55 10.37 -4.31
C ASN A 235 -3.23 11.28 -5.36
N HIS A 236 -3.71 12.46 -4.95
CA HIS A 236 -4.45 13.38 -5.81
C HIS A 236 -5.64 12.70 -6.52
N THR A 237 -6.36 11.80 -5.84
CA THR A 237 -7.55 11.10 -6.34
C THR A 237 -8.60 12.03 -6.95
N HIS A 238 -8.74 13.25 -6.43
CA HIS A 238 -9.61 14.32 -6.94
C HIS A 238 -9.27 14.74 -8.38
N LYS A 239 -8.04 14.47 -8.87
CA LYS A 239 -7.64 14.67 -10.28
C LYS A 239 -8.21 13.57 -11.21
N LEU A 240 -8.78 12.48 -10.67
CA LEU A 240 -9.48 11.40 -11.39
C LEU A 240 -8.67 10.75 -12.53
N HIS A 241 -7.33 10.66 -12.45
CA HIS A 241 -6.49 10.05 -13.53
C HIS A 241 -6.73 8.56 -13.72
N TRP A 242 -7.16 7.90 -12.68
CA TRP A 242 -7.50 6.48 -12.69
C TRP A 242 -8.80 6.18 -13.46
N VAL A 243 -9.75 7.13 -13.53
CA VAL A 243 -11.04 6.95 -14.21
C VAL A 243 -10.83 6.91 -15.74
N PRO A 244 -11.16 5.80 -16.42
CA PRO A 244 -11.00 5.71 -17.86
C PRO A 244 -11.99 6.62 -18.60
N THR A 245 -11.49 7.44 -19.52
CA THR A 245 -12.31 8.33 -20.37
C THR A 245 -12.80 7.66 -21.65
N ASN A 246 -12.27 6.49 -21.99
CA ASN A 246 -12.59 5.73 -23.19
C ASN A 246 -12.86 4.27 -22.80
N LEU A 247 -14.13 3.92 -22.66
CA LEU A 247 -14.60 2.61 -22.24
C LEU A 247 -14.79 1.68 -23.45
N PRO A 248 -14.52 0.38 -23.31
CA PRO A 248 -14.76 -0.59 -24.38
C PRO A 248 -16.28 -0.83 -24.59
N PRO A 249 -16.70 -1.36 -25.75
CA PRO A 249 -18.11 -1.68 -26.01
C PRO A 249 -18.70 -2.59 -24.94
N LYS A 250 -20.01 -2.47 -24.68
CA LYS A 250 -20.76 -3.18 -23.62
C LYS A 250 -20.33 -2.91 -22.18
N VAL A 251 -19.36 -2.03 -21.94
CA VAL A 251 -18.88 -1.67 -20.60
C VAL A 251 -19.24 -0.22 -20.28
N HIS A 252 -20.11 -0.04 -19.29
CA HIS A 252 -20.62 1.26 -18.88
C HIS A 252 -20.11 1.63 -17.49
N LEU A 253 -19.62 2.86 -17.34
CA LEU A 253 -19.23 3.46 -16.07
C LEU A 253 -20.12 4.65 -15.79
N LEU A 254 -20.89 4.57 -14.71
CA LEU A 254 -21.80 5.61 -14.24
C LEU A 254 -21.26 6.18 -12.93
N VAL A 255 -20.97 7.48 -12.91
CA VAL A 255 -20.38 8.15 -11.74
C VAL A 255 -21.29 9.27 -11.26
N SER A 256 -21.36 9.49 -9.94
CA SER A 256 -22.00 10.71 -9.41
C SER A 256 -21.04 11.62 -8.66
N MET A 257 -21.35 12.91 -8.69
CA MET A 257 -20.52 13.94 -8.05
C MET A 257 -21.30 15.20 -7.65
N ASP A 258 -20.77 15.97 -6.71
CA ASP A 258 -21.26 17.33 -6.43
C ASP A 258 -20.83 18.30 -7.54
N THR A 259 -21.76 19.13 -8.03
CA THR A 259 -21.49 20.13 -9.08
C THR A 259 -20.46 21.17 -8.67
N CYS A 260 -20.34 21.45 -7.36
CA CYS A 260 -19.34 22.39 -6.83
C CYS A 260 -18.00 21.74 -6.48
N SER A 261 -17.84 20.42 -6.70
CA SER A 261 -16.61 19.72 -6.32
C SER A 261 -15.47 19.92 -7.33
N GLU A 262 -14.23 19.89 -6.85
CA GLU A 262 -13.05 19.87 -7.72
C GLU A 262 -13.04 18.63 -8.64
N ALA A 263 -13.55 17.50 -8.15
CA ALA A 263 -13.69 16.27 -8.93
C ALA A 263 -14.56 16.49 -10.18
N PHE A 264 -15.67 17.23 -10.07
CA PHE A 264 -16.53 17.58 -11.20
C PHE A 264 -15.81 18.47 -12.22
N VAL A 265 -15.07 19.47 -11.77
CA VAL A 265 -14.26 20.34 -12.65
C VAL A 265 -13.22 19.51 -13.41
N ASN A 266 -12.49 18.63 -12.70
CA ASN A 266 -11.49 17.75 -13.30
C ASN A 266 -12.09 16.76 -14.29
N MET A 267 -13.28 16.20 -13.99
CA MET A 267 -14.00 15.31 -14.90
C MET A 267 -14.44 16.02 -16.19
N ARG A 268 -14.90 17.27 -16.06
CA ARG A 268 -15.29 18.12 -17.19
C ARG A 268 -14.11 18.53 -18.05
N LEU A 269 -12.93 18.72 -17.46
CA LEU A 269 -11.69 19.00 -18.21
C LEU A 269 -11.16 17.78 -18.98
N LYS A 270 -11.57 16.56 -18.59
CA LYS A 270 -11.14 15.31 -19.23
C LYS A 270 -12.06 14.79 -20.32
N THR A 271 -13.33 15.17 -20.26
CA THR A 271 -14.37 14.65 -21.14
C THR A 271 -14.76 15.74 -22.13
N ASP A 272 -14.53 15.51 -23.42
CA ASP A 272 -14.74 16.54 -24.45
C ASP A 272 -16.24 16.78 -24.78
N SER A 273 -17.13 15.86 -24.38
CA SER A 273 -18.57 15.88 -24.69
C SER A 273 -19.44 16.27 -23.49
N LEU A 274 -20.25 17.33 -23.62
CA LEU A 274 -21.22 17.73 -22.60
C LEU A 274 -22.46 16.82 -22.54
N GLU A 275 -22.71 16.01 -23.57
CA GLU A 275 -23.88 15.12 -23.67
C GLU A 275 -23.90 13.99 -22.62
N ASN A 276 -22.77 13.74 -21.97
CA ASN A 276 -22.63 12.70 -20.95
C ASN A 276 -22.84 13.21 -19.51
N PHE A 277 -23.24 14.48 -19.34
CA PHE A 277 -23.47 15.10 -18.04
C PHE A 277 -24.97 15.30 -17.79
N PHE A 278 -25.47 14.74 -16.68
CA PHE A 278 -26.88 14.76 -16.31
C PHE A 278 -27.06 15.49 -14.97
N GLU A 279 -27.67 16.68 -15.01
CA GLU A 279 -27.93 17.49 -13.82
C GLU A 279 -29.20 17.05 -13.09
N VAL A 280 -29.08 16.77 -11.80
CA VAL A 280 -30.19 16.44 -10.91
C VAL A 280 -30.74 17.71 -10.28
N GLU A 281 -31.84 18.19 -10.84
CA GLU A 281 -32.52 19.42 -10.43
C GLU A 281 -33.37 19.26 -9.15
N ARG A 282 -33.83 20.41 -8.64
CA ARG A 282 -34.74 20.51 -7.48
C ARG A 282 -36.09 19.88 -7.82
N LEU A 283 -36.72 19.26 -6.84
CA LEU A 283 -38.07 18.73 -6.98
C LEU A 283 -39.09 19.87 -7.04
N SER A 284 -40.13 19.67 -7.85
CA SER A 284 -41.32 20.52 -7.86
C SER A 284 -42.19 20.32 -6.61
N GLY A 285 -43.09 21.27 -6.34
CA GLY A 285 -44.06 21.15 -5.25
C GLY A 285 -44.93 19.91 -5.37
N ASP A 286 -45.42 19.62 -6.59
CA ASP A 286 -46.27 18.46 -6.88
C ASP A 286 -45.54 17.12 -6.67
N GLU A 287 -44.27 17.02 -7.10
CA GLU A 287 -43.44 15.84 -6.85
C GLU A 287 -43.18 15.65 -5.34
N GLY A 288 -42.93 16.75 -4.62
CA GLY A 288 -42.75 16.71 -3.16
C GLY A 288 -44.00 16.27 -2.41
N GLU A 289 -45.17 16.74 -2.82
CA GLU A 289 -46.46 16.34 -2.28
C GLU A 289 -46.69 14.83 -2.46
N HIS A 290 -46.44 14.33 -3.66
CA HIS A 290 -46.59 12.91 -3.95
C HIS A 290 -45.64 12.02 -3.13
N ILE A 291 -44.38 12.44 -2.97
CA ILE A 291 -43.38 11.74 -2.13
C ILE A 291 -43.84 11.74 -0.67
N MET A 292 -44.34 12.87 -0.16
CA MET A 292 -44.87 12.97 1.21
C MET A 292 -46.02 12.02 1.45
N GLU A 293 -47.02 12.01 0.56
CA GLU A 293 -48.19 11.13 0.71
C GLU A 293 -47.80 9.66 0.65
N SER A 294 -46.90 9.30 -0.27
CA SER A 294 -46.38 7.94 -0.39
C SER A 294 -45.64 7.50 0.88
N HIS A 295 -44.78 8.37 1.43
CA HIS A 295 -44.04 8.11 2.65
C HIS A 295 -44.95 7.99 3.89
N LEU A 296 -45.92 8.89 4.05
CA LEU A 296 -46.88 8.84 5.16
C LEU A 296 -47.77 7.58 5.09
N ARG A 297 -48.21 7.20 3.89
CA ARG A 297 -48.98 5.96 3.67
C ARG A 297 -48.17 4.72 4.03
N ALA A 298 -46.89 4.68 3.67
CA ALA A 298 -45.98 3.59 4.05
C ALA A 298 -45.81 3.49 5.58
N SER A 299 -45.74 4.63 6.26
CA SER A 299 -45.67 4.72 7.73
C SER A 299 -47.03 4.60 8.43
N GLN A 300 -48.12 4.32 7.71
CA GLN A 300 -49.49 4.26 8.24
C GLN A 300 -49.92 5.53 9.00
N ARG A 301 -49.49 6.70 8.51
CA ARG A 301 -49.80 8.03 9.06
C ARG A 301 -50.55 8.88 8.04
N THR A 302 -51.28 9.88 8.53
CA THR A 302 -51.93 10.92 7.73
C THR A 302 -51.76 12.27 8.43
N LEU A 303 -51.83 13.36 7.65
CA LEU A 303 -51.77 14.73 8.14
C LEU A 303 -53.09 15.44 7.87
N THR A 304 -53.40 16.42 8.71
CA THR A 304 -54.50 17.37 8.43
C THR A 304 -54.11 18.30 7.27
N PRO A 305 -55.08 18.89 6.56
CA PRO A 305 -54.79 19.82 5.45
C PRO A 305 -53.88 20.98 5.87
N GLU A 306 -54.12 21.55 7.05
CA GLU A 306 -53.33 22.66 7.60
C GLU A 306 -51.87 22.24 7.87
N GLN A 307 -51.66 21.05 8.44
CA GLN A 307 -50.32 20.50 8.67
C GLN A 307 -49.60 20.18 7.35
N LYS A 308 -50.35 19.70 6.35
CA LYS A 308 -49.84 19.42 5.00
C LYS A 308 -49.34 20.70 4.34
N ASP A 309 -50.11 21.79 4.41
CA ASP A 309 -49.73 23.08 3.84
C ASP A 309 -48.46 23.63 4.48
N VAL A 310 -48.29 23.50 5.80
CA VAL A 310 -47.07 23.93 6.50
C VAL A 310 -45.83 23.16 6.04
N VAL A 311 -45.94 21.84 5.83
CA VAL A 311 -44.84 21.02 5.29
C VAL A 311 -44.47 21.46 3.87
N LEU A 312 -45.46 21.65 3.00
CA LEU A 312 -45.21 22.04 1.60
C LEU A 312 -44.66 23.46 1.49
N GLN A 313 -45.12 24.41 2.31
CA GLN A 313 -44.61 25.78 2.34
C GLN A 313 -43.12 25.84 2.72
N ASN A 314 -42.67 25.00 3.65
CA ASN A 314 -41.26 24.92 4.05
C ASN A 314 -40.40 24.14 3.04
N PHE A 315 -40.98 23.16 2.35
CA PHE A 315 -40.27 22.38 1.34
C PHE A 315 -40.03 23.14 0.03
N THR A 316 -41.05 23.81 -0.50
CA THR A 316 -41.08 24.42 -1.85
C THR A 316 -39.89 25.35 -2.14
N PRO A 317 -39.44 26.23 -1.22
CA PRO A 317 -38.27 27.09 -1.45
C PRO A 317 -36.97 26.31 -1.67
N THR A 318 -36.82 25.16 -1.03
CA THR A 318 -35.60 24.34 -1.10
C THR A 318 -35.66 23.32 -2.23
N GLY A 319 -36.83 22.72 -2.48
CA GLY A 319 -37.03 21.60 -3.42
C GLY A 319 -36.08 20.41 -3.19
N CYS A 320 -35.54 20.28 -1.97
CA CYS A 320 -34.49 19.32 -1.64
C CYS A 320 -35.09 18.02 -1.06
N PRO A 321 -34.90 16.85 -1.69
CA PRO A 321 -35.42 15.58 -1.21
C PRO A 321 -34.96 15.22 0.22
N LEU A 322 -33.69 15.49 0.56
CA LEU A 322 -33.18 15.24 1.90
C LEU A 322 -33.89 16.11 2.95
N HIS A 323 -34.16 17.38 2.62
CA HIS A 323 -34.90 18.28 3.49
C HIS A 323 -36.32 17.76 3.74
N LEU A 324 -37.01 17.34 2.68
CA LEU A 324 -38.33 16.74 2.79
C LEU A 324 -38.32 15.48 3.68
N LYS A 325 -37.36 14.57 3.47
CA LYS A 325 -37.23 13.35 4.29
C LYS A 325 -37.06 13.67 5.79
N LEU A 326 -36.25 14.68 6.13
CA LEU A 326 -36.03 15.10 7.53
C LEU A 326 -37.26 15.77 8.13
N ILE A 327 -37.98 16.58 7.35
CA ILE A 327 -39.27 17.14 7.79
C ILE A 327 -40.25 15.98 8.06
N LEU A 328 -40.34 15.02 7.15
CA LEU A 328 -41.26 13.89 7.28
C LEU A 328 -40.95 13.02 8.50
N SER A 329 -39.67 12.77 8.84
CA SER A 329 -39.32 12.03 10.06
C SER A 329 -39.71 12.81 11.33
N ALA A 330 -39.61 14.14 11.31
CA ALA A 330 -40.09 14.98 12.42
C ALA A 330 -41.63 14.94 12.54
N VAL A 331 -42.32 15.00 11.41
CA VAL A 331 -43.79 15.09 11.30
C VAL A 331 -44.49 13.75 11.61
N GLN A 332 -43.82 12.61 11.43
CA GLN A 332 -44.36 11.30 11.86
C GLN A 332 -44.71 11.23 13.36
N ASN A 333 -44.10 12.11 14.18
CA ASN A 333 -44.36 12.21 15.61
C ASN A 333 -45.51 13.18 15.95
N TRP A 334 -46.08 13.89 14.97
CA TRP A 334 -47.18 14.81 15.20
C TRP A 334 -48.48 14.07 15.49
N THR A 335 -49.30 14.68 16.35
CA THR A 335 -50.68 14.29 16.59
C THR A 335 -51.62 15.28 15.88
N SER A 336 -52.89 14.91 15.73
CA SER A 336 -53.91 15.75 15.09
C SER A 336 -54.17 17.09 15.81
N PHE A 337 -53.74 17.21 17.07
CA PHE A 337 -53.93 18.41 17.91
C PHE A 337 -52.60 19.11 18.23
N THR A 338 -51.50 18.77 17.57
CA THR A 338 -50.23 19.47 17.78
C THR A 338 -50.35 20.90 17.24
N PRO A 339 -50.12 21.96 18.05
CA PRO A 339 -50.35 23.34 17.65
C PRO A 339 -49.31 23.84 16.64
N LEU A 340 -49.77 24.49 15.57
CA LEU A 340 -48.93 24.99 14.47
C LEU A 340 -47.89 26.04 14.91
N THR A 341 -48.11 26.73 16.03
CA THR A 341 -47.22 27.76 16.60
C THR A 341 -45.98 27.22 17.33
N GLU A 342 -45.99 25.95 17.77
CA GLU A 342 -44.82 25.29 18.41
C GLU A 342 -44.00 24.47 17.40
N GLN A 343 -44.41 24.47 16.12
CA GLN A 343 -43.87 23.65 15.04
C GLN A 343 -42.96 24.45 14.12
N LEU A 344 -41.79 24.83 14.62
CA LEU A 344 -40.71 25.32 13.77
C LEU A 344 -40.19 24.14 12.95
N LEU A 345 -40.66 24.00 11.71
CA LEU A 345 -39.94 23.23 10.71
C LEU A 345 -38.80 24.12 10.21
N GLY A 346 -37.55 23.67 10.37
CA GLY A 346 -36.40 24.42 9.84
C GLY A 346 -36.57 24.73 8.35
N ALA A 347 -36.09 25.90 7.93
CA ALA A 347 -36.17 26.36 6.53
C ALA A 347 -35.20 25.60 5.61
N ASN A 348 -34.22 24.89 6.18
CA ASN A 348 -33.21 24.12 5.48
C ASN A 348 -32.82 22.86 6.28
N THR A 349 -32.00 21.99 5.66
CA THR A 349 -31.58 20.72 6.28
C THR A 349 -30.83 20.90 7.60
N GLU A 350 -30.04 21.96 7.74
CA GLU A 350 -29.21 22.19 8.94
C GLU A 350 -30.09 22.57 10.12
N GLU A 351 -31.05 23.49 9.93
CA GLU A 351 -31.99 23.90 10.96
C GLU A 351 -32.84 22.73 11.48
N VAL A 352 -33.35 21.87 10.59
CA VAL A 352 -34.12 20.68 10.99
C VAL A 352 -33.25 19.71 11.80
N MET A 353 -31.98 19.52 11.42
CA MET A 353 -31.04 18.68 12.18
C MET A 353 -30.70 19.30 13.55
N SER A 354 -30.45 20.61 13.63
CA SER A 354 -30.19 21.29 14.91
C SER A 354 -31.39 21.22 15.86
N GLN A 355 -32.62 21.34 15.34
CA GLN A 355 -33.84 21.17 16.14
C GLN A 355 -34.01 19.72 16.65
N LEU A 356 -33.68 18.73 15.82
CA LEU A 356 -33.64 17.33 16.23
C LEU A 356 -32.67 17.12 17.39
N LEU A 357 -31.44 17.64 17.28
CA LEU A 357 -30.43 17.55 18.33
C LEU A 357 -30.93 18.19 19.63
N HIS A 358 -31.50 19.39 19.57
CA HIS A 358 -32.04 20.07 20.75
C HIS A 358 -33.16 19.28 21.45
N ARG A 359 -34.03 18.63 20.67
CA ARG A 359 -35.09 17.76 21.20
C ARG A 359 -34.52 16.53 21.90
N LEU A 360 -33.48 15.93 21.33
CA LEU A 360 -32.80 14.77 21.92
C LEU A 360 -32.07 15.16 23.21
N GLU A 361 -31.41 16.32 23.24
CA GLU A 361 -30.77 16.88 24.45
C GLU A 361 -31.77 17.07 25.59
N HIS A 362 -32.94 17.66 25.30
CA HIS A 362 -33.97 17.88 26.31
C HIS A 362 -34.51 16.55 26.88
N LYS A 363 -34.57 15.50 26.07
CA LYS A 363 -35.14 14.20 26.47
C LYS A 363 -34.13 13.29 27.18
N HIS A 364 -32.89 13.26 26.72
CA HIS A 364 -31.88 12.28 27.16
C HIS A 364 -30.73 12.89 27.96
N GLY A 365 -30.54 14.21 27.92
CA GLY A 365 -29.40 14.89 28.50
C GLY A 365 -28.38 15.31 27.44
N LYS A 366 -27.75 16.48 27.66
CA LYS A 366 -26.89 17.11 26.66
C LYS A 366 -25.54 16.39 26.55
N GLU A 367 -24.94 16.00 27.67
CA GLU A 367 -23.67 15.30 27.67
C GLU A 367 -23.81 13.86 27.19
N LEU A 368 -24.92 13.18 27.48
CA LEU A 368 -25.19 11.84 26.96
C LEU A 368 -25.34 11.85 25.43
N VAL A 369 -26.15 12.76 24.88
CA VAL A 369 -26.36 12.87 23.43
C VAL A 369 -25.10 13.37 22.73
N GLY A 370 -24.49 14.44 23.25
CA GLY A 370 -23.24 14.99 22.70
C GLY A 370 -22.06 14.03 22.80
N GLY A 371 -22.01 13.21 23.85
CA GLY A 371 -21.03 12.13 24.01
C GLY A 371 -21.26 11.04 22.96
N ALA A 372 -22.46 10.46 22.90
CA ALA A 372 -22.76 9.38 21.97
C ALA A 372 -22.52 9.79 20.50
N LEU A 373 -23.10 10.91 20.07
CA LEU A 373 -22.98 11.39 18.70
C LEU A 373 -21.56 11.91 18.41
N GLY A 374 -20.92 12.56 19.38
CA GLY A 374 -19.54 13.04 19.26
C GLY A 374 -18.54 11.89 19.07
N TYR A 375 -18.67 10.79 19.82
CA TYR A 375 -17.81 9.62 19.64
C TYR A 375 -18.03 8.93 18.30
N ILE A 376 -19.28 8.79 17.85
CA ILE A 376 -19.59 8.27 16.50
C ILE A 376 -18.98 9.16 15.41
N ALA A 377 -19.04 10.49 15.58
CA ALA A 377 -18.48 11.45 14.61
C ALA A 377 -16.95 11.46 14.56
N LEU A 378 -16.28 11.26 15.69
CA LEU A 378 -14.81 11.34 15.77
C LEU A 378 -14.09 10.03 15.45
N ALA A 379 -14.79 8.89 15.50
CA ALA A 379 -14.18 7.58 15.29
C ALA A 379 -13.71 7.40 13.83
N ARG A 380 -12.45 6.96 13.66
CA ARG A 380 -11.81 6.84 12.33
C ARG A 380 -12.58 5.89 11.39
N GLU A 381 -12.94 4.72 11.90
CA GLU A 381 -13.62 3.63 11.17
C GLU A 381 -14.96 3.27 11.84
N GLY A 382 -15.66 4.28 12.39
CA GLY A 382 -16.89 4.08 13.17
C GLY A 382 -16.62 3.37 14.50
N LEU A 383 -17.66 3.03 15.27
CA LEU A 383 -17.55 2.28 16.52
C LEU A 383 -18.50 1.10 16.53
N LEU A 384 -18.06 -0.04 17.07
CA LEU A 384 -18.99 -1.10 17.45
C LEU A 384 -19.90 -0.57 18.57
N GLU A 385 -21.11 -1.13 18.68
CA GLU A 385 -22.03 -0.77 19.77
C GLU A 385 -21.40 -1.00 21.15
N ALA A 386 -20.65 -2.10 21.30
CA ALA A 386 -19.89 -2.39 22.51
C ALA A 386 -18.76 -1.37 22.77
N GLU A 387 -18.02 -0.97 21.72
CA GLU A 387 -16.96 0.04 21.83
C GLU A 387 -17.53 1.39 22.25
N LEU A 388 -18.65 1.82 21.64
CA LEU A 388 -19.32 3.07 22.01
C LEU A 388 -19.74 3.05 23.48
N TYR A 389 -20.32 1.94 23.92
CA TYR A 389 -20.73 1.76 25.31
C TYR A 389 -19.55 1.75 26.29
N ASP A 390 -18.42 1.14 25.93
CA ASP A 390 -17.18 1.16 26.71
C ASP A 390 -16.60 2.59 26.80
N VAL A 391 -16.48 3.28 25.67
CA VAL A 391 -15.92 4.63 25.57
C VAL A 391 -16.79 5.65 26.33
N MET A 392 -18.12 5.58 26.19
CA MET A 392 -19.02 6.42 26.99
C MET A 392 -18.96 6.07 28.48
N SER A 393 -18.65 4.83 28.85
CA SER A 393 -18.43 4.45 30.25
C SER A 393 -17.11 5.00 30.81
N LEU A 394 -16.14 5.29 29.93
CA LEU A 394 -14.88 5.95 30.28
C LEU A 394 -15.01 7.48 30.34
N ASP A 395 -16.05 8.09 29.78
CA ASP A 395 -16.22 9.53 29.78
C ASP A 395 -16.83 10.02 31.11
N ASP A 396 -16.04 10.73 31.91
CA ASP A 396 -16.48 11.15 33.24
C ASP A 396 -17.58 12.23 33.18
N ASP A 397 -17.67 13.02 32.10
CA ASP A 397 -18.74 14.01 31.92
C ASP A 397 -20.06 13.31 31.65
N VAL A 398 -20.07 12.34 30.74
CA VAL A 398 -21.25 11.51 30.44
C VAL A 398 -21.71 10.79 31.70
N ILE A 399 -20.77 10.19 32.44
CA ILE A 399 -21.06 9.49 33.69
C ILE A 399 -21.60 10.45 34.76
N SER A 400 -21.06 11.66 34.86
CA SER A 400 -21.54 12.68 35.81
C SER A 400 -22.97 13.13 35.51
N GLU A 401 -23.35 13.24 34.24
CA GLU A 401 -24.72 13.57 33.83
C GLU A 401 -25.69 12.43 34.12
N VAL A 402 -25.30 11.19 33.75
CA VAL A 402 -26.10 9.98 33.97
C VAL A 402 -26.42 9.77 35.45
N TYR A 403 -25.44 9.98 36.33
CA TYR A 403 -25.60 9.82 37.78
C TYR A 403 -25.84 11.15 38.52
N ARG A 404 -26.32 12.18 37.81
CA ARG A 404 -26.60 13.49 38.41
C ARG A 404 -27.70 13.45 39.48
N TYR A 405 -28.72 12.62 39.26
CA TYR A 405 -29.90 12.51 40.14
C TYR A 405 -30.06 11.13 40.78
N THR A 406 -29.21 10.16 40.41
CA THR A 406 -29.27 8.78 40.90
C THR A 406 -27.88 8.29 41.25
N HIS A 407 -27.73 7.57 42.37
CA HIS A 407 -26.45 6.96 42.71
C HIS A 407 -26.18 5.70 41.88
N PRO A 408 -24.91 5.41 41.56
CA PRO A 408 -24.55 4.16 40.91
C PRO A 408 -24.94 2.96 41.80
N PRO A 409 -25.39 1.85 41.21
CA PRO A 409 -25.84 0.68 41.97
C PRO A 409 -24.71 0.04 42.80
N THR A 410 -23.45 0.24 42.40
CA THR A 410 -22.29 -0.21 43.18
C THR A 410 -21.14 0.79 43.03
N PRO A 411 -20.57 1.35 44.11
CA PRO A 411 -19.49 2.33 44.03
C PRO A 411 -18.20 1.81 43.39
N SER A 412 -17.95 0.50 43.45
CA SER A 412 -16.77 -0.14 42.87
C SER A 412 -16.89 -0.44 41.36
N LEU A 413 -18.09 -0.32 40.77
CA LEU A 413 -18.35 -0.58 39.36
C LEU A 413 -19.29 0.49 38.79
N ILE A 414 -18.74 1.39 37.99
CA ILE A 414 -19.50 2.49 37.41
C ILE A 414 -19.41 2.41 35.88
N ARG A 415 -20.55 2.11 35.25
CA ARG A 415 -20.71 2.06 33.80
C ARG A 415 -21.95 2.84 33.35
N LEU A 416 -22.00 3.18 32.07
CA LEU A 416 -23.22 3.68 31.44
C LEU A 416 -24.33 2.61 31.55
N PRO A 417 -25.56 2.91 31.97
CA PRO A 417 -26.65 1.93 31.91
C PRO A 417 -27.07 1.62 30.45
N PRO A 418 -27.16 0.34 30.02
CA PRO A 418 -27.48 -0.01 28.63
C PRO A 418 -28.81 0.55 28.13
N LEU A 419 -29.79 0.70 29.04
CA LEU A 419 -31.12 1.20 28.72
C LEU A 419 -31.12 2.65 28.20
N LEU A 420 -30.19 3.49 28.66
CA LEU A 420 -30.11 4.89 28.22
C LEU A 420 -29.68 4.96 26.76
N TRP A 421 -28.64 4.21 26.39
CA TRP A 421 -28.22 4.08 25.01
C TRP A 421 -29.31 3.46 24.13
N ALA A 422 -29.97 2.39 24.57
CA ALA A 422 -31.04 1.75 23.80
C ALA A 422 -32.22 2.71 23.50
N ARG A 423 -32.58 3.57 24.45
CA ARG A 423 -33.61 4.60 24.26
C ARG A 423 -33.17 5.69 23.27
N LEU A 424 -31.92 6.14 23.39
CA LEU A 424 -31.35 7.13 22.48
C LEU A 424 -31.21 6.58 21.05
N LYS A 425 -30.67 5.36 20.88
CA LYS A 425 -30.56 4.64 19.60
C LYS A 425 -31.92 4.50 18.93
N ARG A 426 -32.97 4.19 19.69
CA ARG A 426 -34.35 4.09 19.16
C ARG A 426 -34.86 5.42 18.61
N ASP A 427 -34.62 6.52 19.33
CA ASP A 427 -35.04 7.85 18.87
C ASP A 427 -34.18 8.37 17.71
N LEU A 428 -33.01 7.79 17.49
CA LEU A 428 -32.08 8.05 16.38
C LEU A 428 -32.20 7.05 15.22
N LYS A 429 -33.19 6.15 15.23
CA LYS A 429 -33.26 5.00 14.31
C LYS A 429 -33.13 5.38 12.82
N ASP A 430 -33.78 6.46 12.38
CA ASP A 430 -33.75 6.88 10.97
C ASP A 430 -32.51 7.73 10.62
N HIS A 431 -31.65 7.98 11.61
CA HIS A 431 -30.48 8.84 11.52
C HIS A 431 -29.15 8.09 11.68
N LEU A 432 -29.18 6.90 12.27
CA LEU A 432 -28.05 5.99 12.40
C LEU A 432 -28.27 4.74 11.54
N GLU A 433 -27.17 4.18 11.06
CA GLU A 433 -27.18 2.92 10.33
C GLU A 433 -26.04 2.00 10.81
N GLU A 434 -26.24 0.71 10.61
CA GLU A 434 -25.26 -0.33 10.90
C GLU A 434 -24.49 -0.64 9.61
N ARG A 435 -23.16 -0.52 9.67
CA ARG A 435 -22.26 -0.71 8.53
C ARG A 435 -21.27 -1.82 8.80
N TRP A 436 -20.95 -2.63 7.81
CA TRP A 436 -19.87 -3.61 7.95
C TRP A 436 -18.55 -3.03 7.48
N THR A 437 -17.50 -3.18 8.27
CA THR A 437 -16.15 -2.74 7.94
C THR A 437 -15.16 -3.76 8.49
N ASN A 438 -14.27 -4.29 7.66
CA ASN A 438 -13.24 -5.26 8.06
C ASN A 438 -13.78 -6.47 8.88
N GLY A 439 -14.97 -6.98 8.50
CA GLY A 439 -15.59 -8.13 9.16
C GLY A 439 -16.35 -7.83 10.45
N VAL A 440 -16.59 -6.56 10.80
CA VAL A 440 -17.38 -6.18 11.99
C VAL A 440 -18.45 -5.13 11.67
N VAL A 441 -19.55 -5.14 12.44
CA VAL A 441 -20.63 -4.16 12.33
C VAL A 441 -20.33 -2.94 13.22
N VAL A 442 -20.28 -1.76 12.61
CA VAL A 442 -20.09 -0.47 13.26
C VAL A 442 -21.32 0.42 13.08
N ILE A 443 -21.52 1.33 14.03
CA ILE A 443 -22.57 2.34 13.99
C ILE A 443 -22.02 3.58 13.28
N ALA A 444 -22.80 4.11 12.34
CA ALA A 444 -22.45 5.33 11.61
C ALA A 444 -23.69 6.20 11.34
N PHE A 445 -23.45 7.44 10.90
CA PHE A 445 -24.51 8.35 10.49
C PHE A 445 -25.03 8.00 9.09
N SER A 446 -26.35 7.90 8.96
CA SER A 446 -27.05 7.73 7.67
C SER A 446 -26.85 8.90 6.70
N SER A 447 -26.41 10.07 7.19
CA SER A 447 -26.15 11.25 6.39
C SER A 447 -24.90 11.98 6.85
N ARG A 448 -24.02 12.29 5.90
CA ARG A 448 -22.82 13.10 6.15
C ARG A 448 -23.16 14.48 6.74
N ARG A 449 -24.24 15.12 6.28
CA ARG A 449 -24.66 16.44 6.80
C ARG A 449 -24.98 16.38 8.29
N LEU A 450 -25.54 15.28 8.76
CA LEU A 450 -25.79 15.10 10.20
C LEU A 450 -24.49 15.01 10.97
N SER A 451 -23.48 14.30 10.46
CA SER A 451 -22.14 14.27 11.05
C SER A 451 -21.52 15.67 11.13
N GLU A 452 -21.62 16.46 10.05
CA GLU A 452 -21.11 17.84 10.01
C GLU A 452 -21.82 18.77 11.01
N VAL A 453 -23.15 18.67 11.12
CA VAL A 453 -23.93 19.42 12.12
C VAL A 453 -23.56 18.98 13.54
N VAL A 454 -23.39 17.69 13.80
CA VAL A 454 -22.94 17.15 15.10
C VAL A 454 -21.54 17.66 15.45
N LEU A 455 -20.60 17.64 14.48
CA LEU A 455 -19.25 18.18 14.63
C LEU A 455 -19.28 19.66 15.02
N GLY A 456 -20.05 20.47 14.29
CA GLY A 456 -20.18 21.90 14.57
C GLY A 456 -20.89 22.20 15.90
N HIS A 457 -21.88 21.39 16.28
CA HIS A 457 -22.74 21.65 17.44
C HIS A 457 -22.14 21.17 18.77
N TYR A 458 -21.50 20.00 18.79
CA TYR A 458 -20.97 19.40 20.04
C TYR A 458 -19.46 19.52 20.19
N LEU A 459 -18.69 19.44 19.10
CA LEU A 459 -17.25 19.18 19.17
C LEU A 459 -16.45 20.48 19.10
N THR A 460 -16.46 21.23 20.20
CA THR A 460 -15.46 22.29 20.43
C THR A 460 -14.04 21.69 20.44
N SER A 461 -13.02 22.49 20.14
CA SER A 461 -11.62 22.00 20.10
C SER A 461 -11.20 21.30 21.40
N GLU A 462 -11.69 21.77 22.55
CA GLU A 462 -11.44 21.14 23.85
C GLU A 462 -12.14 19.78 23.99
N ARG A 463 -13.44 19.72 23.70
CA ARG A 463 -14.21 18.46 23.76
C ARG A 463 -13.66 17.44 22.76
N GLN A 464 -13.31 17.88 21.55
CA GLN A 464 -12.69 17.05 20.52
C GLN A 464 -11.39 16.41 21.01
N GLY A 465 -10.46 17.20 21.56
CA GLY A 465 -9.20 16.70 22.09
C GLY A 465 -9.42 15.69 23.23
N ARG A 466 -10.38 15.97 24.13
CA ARG A 466 -10.77 15.05 25.20
C ARG A 466 -11.36 13.73 24.69
N CYS A 467 -12.29 13.79 23.74
CA CYS A 467 -12.89 12.60 23.16
C CYS A 467 -11.84 11.73 22.44
N HIS A 468 -10.93 12.35 21.67
CA HIS A 468 -9.80 11.62 21.08
C HIS A 468 -8.88 11.00 22.13
N LYS A 469 -8.62 11.70 23.25
CA LYS A 469 -7.87 11.13 24.36
C LYS A 469 -8.55 9.89 24.94
N ILE A 470 -9.86 9.93 25.19
CA ILE A 470 -10.60 8.79 25.74
C ILE A 470 -10.61 7.61 24.75
N LEU A 471 -10.80 7.87 23.45
CA LEU A 471 -10.69 6.85 22.40
C LEU A 471 -9.28 6.25 22.36
N GLY A 472 -8.23 7.07 22.44
CA GLY A 472 -6.85 6.61 22.53
C GLY A 472 -6.60 5.74 23.76
N GLU A 473 -7.07 6.16 24.94
CA GLU A 473 -6.95 5.38 26.18
C GLU A 473 -7.71 4.05 26.13
N TYR A 474 -8.87 4.02 25.47
CA TYR A 474 -9.61 2.80 25.20
C TYR A 474 -8.78 1.83 24.36
N PHE A 475 -8.31 2.24 23.17
CA PHE A 475 -7.52 1.38 22.28
C PHE A 475 -6.13 1.03 22.84
N LEU A 476 -5.56 1.84 23.73
CA LEU A 476 -4.37 1.46 24.51
C LEU A 476 -4.67 0.34 25.52
N GLY A 477 -5.93 0.18 25.93
CA GLY A 477 -6.33 -0.71 27.03
C GLY A 477 -5.96 -0.13 28.40
N ARG A 478 -5.82 1.19 28.52
CA ARG A 478 -5.27 1.86 29.73
C ARG A 478 -6.01 1.49 31.00
N TRP A 479 -7.33 1.37 30.91
CA TRP A 479 -8.25 1.16 32.02
C TRP A 479 -8.76 -0.29 32.13
N SER A 480 -8.28 -1.22 31.30
CA SER A 480 -8.64 -2.63 31.41
C SER A 480 -8.08 -3.23 32.71
N GLY A 481 -8.97 -3.74 33.57
CA GLY A 481 -8.60 -4.32 34.86
C GLY A 481 -8.02 -3.34 35.89
N LYS A 482 -8.20 -2.03 35.69
CA LYS A 482 -7.72 -0.96 36.60
C LYS A 482 -8.86 -0.08 37.08
N LEU A 483 -8.73 0.46 38.29
CA LEU A 483 -9.71 1.40 38.84
C LEU A 483 -9.46 2.80 38.29
N LYS A 484 -10.51 3.43 37.76
CA LYS A 484 -10.49 4.82 37.29
C LYS A 484 -11.06 5.77 38.37
N PRO A 485 -10.41 6.91 38.65
CA PRO A 485 -10.97 7.95 39.51
C PRO A 485 -12.16 8.63 38.84
N VAL A 486 -13.24 8.88 39.58
CA VAL A 486 -14.40 9.65 39.13
C VAL A 486 -14.94 10.54 40.25
N ALA A 487 -15.23 11.79 39.91
CA ALA A 487 -15.91 12.73 40.79
C ALA A 487 -17.38 12.81 40.39
N LEU A 488 -18.28 12.25 41.20
CA LEU A 488 -19.72 12.32 40.98
C LEU A 488 -20.33 13.44 41.83
N PRO A 489 -21.37 14.15 41.34
CA PRO A 489 -22.07 15.17 42.12
C PRO A 489 -22.56 14.61 43.46
N GLY A 490 -22.14 15.24 44.57
CA GLY A 490 -22.57 14.85 45.92
C GLY A 490 -21.85 13.63 46.53
N LEU A 491 -20.82 13.09 45.88
CA LEU A 491 -19.98 12.00 46.40
C LEU A 491 -18.50 12.40 46.46
N SER A 492 -17.75 11.82 47.39
CA SER A 492 -16.28 11.92 47.39
C SER A 492 -15.69 11.20 46.17
N LEU A 493 -14.44 11.53 45.80
CA LEU A 493 -13.74 10.88 44.70
C LEU A 493 -13.79 9.35 44.86
N LEU A 494 -14.40 8.68 43.90
CA LEU A 494 -14.52 7.22 43.87
C LEU A 494 -13.47 6.62 42.94
N LEU A 495 -12.87 5.51 43.36
CA LEU A 495 -12.08 4.65 42.48
C LEU A 495 -12.97 3.47 42.08
N SER A 496 -13.29 3.39 40.79
CA SER A 496 -14.25 2.40 40.28
C SER A 496 -13.70 1.70 39.05
N ASP A 497 -13.99 0.41 38.94
CA ASP A 497 -13.72 -0.34 37.73
C ASP A 497 -14.76 0.07 36.66
N ARG A 498 -14.30 0.27 35.43
CA ARG A 498 -15.14 0.55 34.28
C ARG A 498 -15.48 -0.73 33.49
N LYS A 499 -14.83 -1.85 33.82
CA LYS A 499 -14.95 -3.16 33.16
C LYS A 499 -14.87 -3.05 31.63
N VAL A 500 -13.91 -2.26 31.15
CA VAL A 500 -13.58 -2.20 29.73
C VAL A 500 -12.65 -3.37 29.35
N PRO A 501 -12.79 -3.95 28.15
CA PRO A 501 -12.00 -5.10 27.74
C PRO A 501 -10.53 -4.73 27.51
N PRO A 502 -9.61 -5.72 27.59
CA PRO A 502 -8.24 -5.52 27.17
C PRO A 502 -8.17 -5.30 25.65
N GLN A 503 -7.26 -4.43 25.22
CA GLN A 503 -6.99 -4.16 23.81
C GLN A 503 -5.56 -4.61 23.46
N PRO A 504 -5.30 -5.94 23.37
CA PRO A 504 -3.98 -6.43 22.99
C PRO A 504 -3.69 -6.15 21.51
N LEU A 505 -2.41 -6.18 21.13
CA LEU A 505 -2.01 -6.09 19.72
C LEU A 505 -2.40 -7.35 18.94
N TRP A 506 -2.23 -8.52 19.58
CA TRP A 506 -2.61 -9.83 19.07
C TRP A 506 -3.65 -10.45 20.02
N PHE A 507 -4.82 -10.83 19.50
CA PHE A 507 -5.80 -11.59 20.28
C PHE A 507 -5.35 -13.04 20.46
N ALA A 508 -4.72 -13.59 19.41
CA ALA A 508 -4.10 -14.90 19.38
C ALA A 508 -2.93 -14.87 18.37
N PRO A 509 -2.02 -15.86 18.37
CA PRO A 509 -0.97 -15.96 17.35
C PRO A 509 -1.57 -15.92 15.93
N GLY A 510 -1.17 -14.93 15.13
CA GLY A 510 -1.70 -14.72 13.78
C GLY A 510 -3.01 -13.93 13.69
N LEU A 511 -3.72 -13.69 14.80
CA LEU A 511 -4.97 -12.91 14.84
C LEU A 511 -4.72 -11.54 15.49
N ALA A 512 -4.44 -10.53 14.65
CA ALA A 512 -4.18 -9.16 15.09
C ALA A 512 -5.46 -8.38 15.42
N ASN A 513 -5.33 -7.41 16.33
CA ASN A 513 -6.38 -6.45 16.61
C ASN A 513 -6.37 -5.31 15.58
N ILE A 514 -7.03 -5.54 14.43
CA ILE A 514 -7.10 -4.59 13.31
C ILE A 514 -7.69 -3.24 13.74
N ARG A 515 -8.71 -3.27 14.61
CA ARG A 515 -9.36 -2.06 15.16
C ARG A 515 -8.36 -1.18 15.89
N LYS A 516 -7.55 -1.77 16.78
CA LYS A 516 -6.47 -1.06 17.48
C LYS A 516 -5.44 -0.51 16.49
N LEU A 517 -4.98 -1.32 15.53
CA LEU A 517 -3.98 -0.92 14.54
C LEU A 517 -4.41 0.31 13.71
N GLN A 518 -5.70 0.40 13.37
CA GLN A 518 -6.24 1.49 12.56
C GLN A 518 -6.59 2.73 13.40
N ALA A 519 -7.26 2.55 14.53
CA ALA A 519 -7.81 3.68 15.30
C ALA A 519 -6.78 4.36 16.21
N LEU A 520 -5.86 3.60 16.82
CA LEU A 520 -4.98 4.12 17.87
C LEU A 520 -4.06 5.25 17.40
N PRO A 521 -3.28 5.13 16.29
CA PRO A 521 -2.36 6.19 15.88
C PRO A 521 -3.09 7.51 15.58
N TYR A 522 -4.26 7.42 14.94
CA TYR A 522 -5.10 8.56 14.62
C TYR A 522 -5.59 9.28 15.89
N HIS A 523 -6.12 8.54 16.87
CA HIS A 523 -6.64 9.16 18.09
C HIS A 523 -5.54 9.74 18.98
N LEU A 524 -4.37 9.09 19.08
CA LEU A 524 -3.23 9.67 19.81
C LEU A 524 -2.72 10.95 19.16
N LEU A 525 -2.63 10.97 17.83
CA LEU A 525 -2.26 12.14 17.04
C LEU A 525 -3.24 13.30 17.30
N HIS A 526 -4.54 13.09 17.09
CA HIS A 526 -5.54 14.15 17.25
C HIS A 526 -5.81 14.56 18.71
N ALA A 527 -5.45 13.72 19.68
CA ALA A 527 -5.47 14.07 21.10
C ALA A 527 -4.25 14.90 21.55
N GLY A 528 -3.22 15.03 20.71
CA GLY A 528 -1.95 15.66 21.08
C GLY A 528 -1.09 14.81 22.03
N LEU A 529 -1.33 13.50 22.09
CA LEU A 529 -0.58 12.55 22.93
C LEU A 529 0.65 12.01 22.19
N TRP A 530 1.56 12.93 21.88
CA TRP A 530 2.73 12.70 21.02
C TRP A 530 3.76 11.73 21.62
N GLU A 531 3.87 11.71 22.95
CA GLU A 531 4.82 10.84 23.64
C GLU A 531 4.33 9.39 23.58
N GLU A 532 3.05 9.16 23.86
CA GLU A 532 2.41 7.85 23.73
C GLU A 532 2.47 7.35 22.28
N LEU A 533 2.21 8.22 21.30
CA LEU A 533 2.34 7.86 19.88
C LEU A 533 3.78 7.43 19.53
N ARG A 534 4.78 8.17 20.00
CA ARG A 534 6.19 7.83 19.77
C ARG A 534 6.59 6.51 20.41
N GLN A 535 6.19 6.27 21.65
CA GLN A 535 6.63 5.11 22.43
C GLN A 535 5.87 3.83 22.08
N GLU A 536 4.55 3.89 21.93
CA GLU A 536 3.70 2.71 21.77
C GLU A 536 3.55 2.27 20.30
N VAL A 537 3.70 3.21 19.35
CA VAL A 537 3.42 3.01 17.92
C VAL A 537 4.69 3.13 17.07
N ILE A 538 5.33 4.31 17.07
CA ILE A 538 6.41 4.61 16.10
C ILE A 538 7.72 3.88 16.44
N SER A 539 8.10 3.83 17.73
CA SER A 539 9.32 3.16 18.19
C SER A 539 9.11 1.71 18.66
N ASN A 540 7.96 1.12 18.31
CA ASN A 540 7.61 -0.25 18.68
C ASN A 540 7.76 -1.18 17.47
N ALA A 541 8.81 -2.00 17.46
CA ALA A 541 9.12 -2.89 16.35
C ALA A 541 8.01 -3.92 16.08
N GLU A 542 7.38 -4.43 17.14
CA GLU A 542 6.26 -5.36 17.05
C GLU A 542 5.03 -4.71 16.40
N TRP A 543 4.75 -3.45 16.75
CA TRP A 543 3.68 -2.68 16.14
C TRP A 543 3.93 -2.47 14.65
N LEU A 544 5.13 -1.98 14.28
CA LEU A 544 5.49 -1.74 12.88
C LEU A 544 5.39 -3.03 12.06
N PHE A 545 5.86 -4.15 12.58
CA PHE A 545 5.72 -5.46 11.93
C PHE A 545 4.26 -5.89 11.80
N CYS A 546 3.51 -5.89 12.91
CA CYS A 546 2.11 -6.31 12.96
C CYS A 546 1.26 -5.50 11.96
N LYS A 547 1.39 -4.17 11.98
CA LYS A 547 0.65 -3.29 11.08
C LYS A 547 1.09 -3.44 9.62
N SER A 548 2.39 -3.55 9.37
CA SER A 548 2.94 -3.77 8.03
C SER A 548 2.40 -5.06 7.40
N ARG A 549 2.34 -6.14 8.19
CA ARG A 549 1.86 -7.44 7.76
C ARG A 549 0.35 -7.48 7.53
N VAL A 550 -0.44 -6.86 8.42
CA VAL A 550 -1.90 -7.00 8.42
C VAL A 550 -2.60 -5.90 7.62
N CYS A 551 -2.10 -4.68 7.69
CA CYS A 551 -2.71 -3.50 7.04
C CYS A 551 -1.90 -3.01 5.83
N GLY A 552 -0.77 -3.66 5.50
CA GLY A 552 0.17 -3.21 4.47
C GLY A 552 1.08 -2.06 4.95
N VAL A 553 2.28 -2.00 4.39
CA VAL A 553 3.31 -1.03 4.79
C VAL A 553 2.95 0.40 4.40
N SER A 554 2.19 0.55 3.31
CA SER A 554 1.59 1.84 2.92
C SER A 554 0.72 2.43 4.04
N SER A 555 0.00 1.60 4.81
CA SER A 555 -0.81 2.07 5.94
C SER A 555 0.04 2.63 7.08
N VAL A 556 1.22 2.07 7.31
CA VAL A 556 2.19 2.58 8.30
C VAL A 556 2.80 3.90 7.83
N ILE A 557 3.28 3.94 6.58
CA ILE A 557 3.84 5.15 5.95
C ILE A 557 2.82 6.30 6.02
N ARG A 558 1.54 6.02 5.74
CA ARG A 558 0.46 7.01 5.81
C ARG A 558 0.29 7.60 7.20
N ASP A 559 0.33 6.77 8.25
CA ASP A 559 0.20 7.27 9.62
C ASP A 559 1.43 8.12 10.01
N LEU A 560 2.62 7.77 9.54
CA LEU A 560 3.84 8.57 9.74
C LEU A 560 3.78 9.91 8.97
N ASP A 561 3.25 9.92 7.75
CA ASP A 561 3.03 11.12 6.94
C ASP A 561 1.96 12.04 7.50
N GLN A 562 0.93 11.49 8.16
CA GLN A 562 0.00 12.30 8.93
C GLN A 562 0.69 12.87 10.17
N GLY A 563 1.53 12.07 10.83
CA GLY A 563 2.40 12.50 11.93
C GLY A 563 3.24 13.71 11.60
N SER A 564 3.91 13.71 10.45
CA SER A 564 4.85 14.77 10.05
C SER A 564 4.19 16.16 9.92
N LYS A 565 2.88 16.22 9.62
CA LYS A 565 2.12 17.48 9.56
C LYS A 565 1.98 18.17 10.92
N TYR A 566 1.98 17.39 12.00
CA TYR A 566 1.78 17.89 13.37
C TYR A 566 3.07 17.82 14.20
N MET A 567 4.01 16.95 13.82
CA MET A 567 5.26 16.70 14.53
C MET A 567 6.43 16.77 13.54
N ASP A 568 7.24 17.82 13.63
CA ASP A 568 8.49 17.89 12.88
C ASP A 568 9.57 17.08 13.61
N CYS A 569 9.69 15.80 13.28
CA CYS A 569 10.65 14.88 13.87
C CYS A 569 11.43 14.15 12.78
N THR A 570 12.73 14.48 12.67
CA THR A 570 13.64 13.88 11.70
C THR A 570 13.69 12.36 11.81
N GLU A 571 13.69 11.80 13.02
CA GLU A 571 13.69 10.35 13.25
C GLU A 571 12.45 9.67 12.66
N THR A 572 11.28 10.32 12.74
CA THR A 572 10.03 9.80 12.18
C THR A 572 10.08 9.76 10.66
N GLY A 573 10.64 10.82 10.03
CA GLY A 573 10.91 10.85 8.59
C GLY A 573 11.87 9.76 8.14
N LEU A 574 12.95 9.51 8.88
CA LEU A 574 13.91 8.45 8.56
C LEU A 574 13.32 7.04 8.67
N ILE A 575 12.45 6.78 9.66
CA ILE A 575 11.72 5.52 9.78
C ILE A 575 10.75 5.36 8.59
N ARG A 576 10.04 6.44 8.23
CA ARG A 576 9.13 6.48 7.09
C ARG A 576 9.86 6.19 5.77
N ASP A 577 11.02 6.79 5.55
CA ASP A 577 11.85 6.56 4.37
C ASP A 577 12.43 5.15 4.34
N ALA A 578 12.82 4.59 5.50
CA ALA A 578 13.25 3.20 5.58
C ALA A 578 12.13 2.25 5.15
N LEU A 579 10.89 2.46 5.62
CA LEU A 579 9.73 1.67 5.21
C LEU A 579 9.40 1.86 3.72
N ALA A 580 9.57 3.07 3.17
CA ALA A 580 9.38 3.33 1.74
C ALA A 580 10.42 2.59 0.88
N LEU A 581 11.68 2.49 1.34
CA LEU A 581 12.73 1.71 0.69
C LEU A 581 12.52 0.20 0.81
N ILE A 582 11.92 -0.28 1.91
CA ILE A 582 11.60 -1.71 2.11
C ILE A 582 10.36 -2.11 1.29
N LYS A 583 9.45 -1.16 1.00
CA LYS A 583 8.16 -1.41 0.32
C LYS A 583 8.25 -2.33 -0.91
N PRO A 584 9.19 -2.16 -1.86
CA PRO A 584 9.27 -3.02 -3.05
C PRO A 584 9.71 -4.47 -2.76
N GLY A 585 10.39 -4.71 -1.64
CA GLY A 585 10.88 -6.04 -1.25
C GLY A 585 9.91 -6.82 -0.37
N LEU A 586 8.91 -6.14 0.21
CA LEU A 586 7.99 -6.71 1.20
C LEU A 586 7.08 -7.80 0.67
N ASP A 587 6.79 -7.82 -0.64
CA ASP A 587 6.01 -8.89 -1.28
C ASP A 587 6.72 -10.25 -1.19
N PHE A 588 8.03 -10.28 -0.91
CA PHE A 588 8.83 -11.48 -0.72
C PHE A 588 9.15 -11.78 0.76
N LEU A 589 8.77 -10.88 1.68
CA LEU A 589 9.10 -10.99 3.10
C LEU A 589 7.95 -11.65 3.89
N ASP A 590 7.93 -12.97 3.92
CA ASP A 590 6.90 -13.74 4.65
C ASP A 590 7.18 -13.80 6.17
N GLY A 591 8.38 -13.40 6.60
CA GLY A 591 8.88 -13.63 7.96
C GLY A 591 9.25 -12.37 8.77
N LYS A 592 8.95 -12.42 10.07
CA LYS A 592 9.38 -11.39 11.06
C LYS A 592 10.89 -11.17 11.07
N SER A 593 11.67 -12.24 10.93
CA SER A 593 13.14 -12.21 10.88
C SER A 593 13.67 -11.39 9.70
N GLN A 594 13.05 -11.53 8.52
CA GLN A 594 13.46 -10.82 7.33
C GLN A 594 13.09 -9.33 7.41
N PHE A 595 11.87 -9.02 7.89
CA PHE A 595 11.43 -7.64 8.13
C PHE A 595 12.36 -6.89 9.10
N TYR A 596 12.70 -7.54 10.21
CA TYR A 596 13.63 -7.01 11.21
C TYR A 596 15.07 -6.91 10.70
N GLY A 597 15.51 -7.87 9.89
CA GLY A 597 16.82 -7.83 9.23
C GLY A 597 16.95 -6.63 8.29
N GLU A 598 15.97 -6.41 7.42
CA GLU A 598 15.90 -5.25 6.52
C GLU A 598 15.93 -3.92 7.28
N LEU A 599 15.12 -3.78 8.34
CA LEU A 599 15.12 -2.57 9.17
C LEU A 599 16.47 -2.34 9.85
N LEU A 600 17.08 -3.36 10.46
CA LEU A 600 18.40 -3.23 11.09
C LEU A 600 19.48 -2.89 10.06
N ALA A 601 19.46 -3.51 8.88
CA ALA A 601 20.45 -3.28 7.83
C ALA A 601 20.41 -1.85 7.26
N ARG A 602 19.32 -1.10 7.48
CA ARG A 602 19.14 0.30 7.06
C ARG A 602 19.31 1.31 8.20
N LEU A 603 18.85 0.95 9.41
CA LEU A 603 18.78 1.88 10.55
C LEU A 603 19.92 1.72 11.57
N SER A 604 20.69 0.63 11.53
CA SER A 604 21.70 0.35 12.55
C SER A 604 22.76 1.46 12.72
N ALA A 605 23.24 2.07 11.63
CA ALA A 605 24.20 3.18 11.71
C ALA A 605 23.58 4.46 12.31
N LEU A 606 22.28 4.66 12.08
CA LEU A 606 21.54 5.83 12.57
C LEU A 606 21.18 5.73 14.05
N SER A 607 21.19 4.51 14.61
CA SER A 607 20.84 4.26 16.02
C SER A 607 21.70 5.04 17.03
N ILE A 608 22.96 5.32 16.69
CA ILE A 608 23.89 6.07 17.55
C ILE A 608 23.59 7.57 17.50
N VAL A 609 23.24 8.09 16.32
CA VAL A 609 22.94 9.51 16.10
C VAL A 609 21.54 9.87 16.64
N PHE A 610 20.60 8.92 16.52
CA PHE A 610 19.18 9.09 16.82
C PHE A 610 18.72 8.02 17.83
N PRO A 611 19.10 8.14 19.11
CA PRO A 611 18.86 7.07 20.09
C PRO A 611 17.39 6.98 20.54
N SER A 612 16.59 8.02 20.35
CA SER A 612 15.28 8.16 21.00
C SER A 612 14.22 7.21 20.44
N LEU A 613 14.03 7.22 19.11
CA LEU A 613 13.13 6.32 18.40
C LEU A 613 13.92 5.24 17.67
N ILE A 614 14.91 5.61 16.85
CA ILE A 614 15.66 4.65 16.01
C ILE A 614 16.52 3.74 16.89
N GLY A 615 17.25 4.29 17.86
CA GLY A 615 18.04 3.50 18.81
C GLY A 615 17.20 2.49 19.60
N ARG A 616 16.05 2.93 20.12
CA ARG A 616 15.08 2.06 20.81
C ARG A 616 14.56 0.95 19.90
N LEU A 617 14.17 1.29 18.66
CA LEU A 617 13.69 0.32 17.68
C LEU A 617 14.76 -0.75 17.39
N CYS A 618 16.00 -0.33 17.10
CA CYS A 618 17.12 -1.24 16.85
C CYS A 618 17.41 -2.13 18.06
N SER A 619 17.31 -1.61 19.30
CA SER A 619 17.47 -2.42 20.52
C SER A 619 16.42 -3.51 20.62
N GLN A 620 15.13 -3.17 20.46
CA GLN A 620 14.03 -4.14 20.52
C GLN A 620 14.18 -5.25 19.46
N ILE A 621 14.61 -4.88 18.26
CA ILE A 621 14.85 -5.84 17.19
C ILE A 621 16.00 -6.79 17.57
N ASN A 622 17.12 -6.26 18.08
CA ASN A 622 18.24 -7.07 18.54
C ASN A 622 17.84 -8.02 19.68
N ASP A 623 17.07 -7.53 20.66
CA ASP A 623 16.55 -8.33 21.77
C ASP A 623 15.66 -9.47 21.26
N TRP A 624 14.80 -9.20 20.27
CA TRP A 624 13.98 -10.23 19.65
C TRP A 624 14.83 -11.31 18.98
N PHE A 625 15.88 -10.92 18.24
CA PHE A 625 16.79 -11.88 17.60
C PHE A 625 17.51 -12.79 18.60
N LEU A 626 17.79 -12.33 19.83
CA LEU A 626 18.34 -13.18 20.89
C LEU A 626 17.37 -14.27 21.35
N THR A 627 16.06 -14.03 21.18
CA THR A 627 14.99 -14.96 21.55
C THR A 627 14.42 -15.74 20.36
N CYS A 628 15.00 -15.57 19.17
CA CYS A 628 14.47 -16.16 17.94
C CYS A 628 14.56 -17.69 17.99
N PRO A 629 13.45 -18.42 17.74
CA PRO A 629 13.46 -19.89 17.78
C PRO A 629 14.19 -20.50 16.58
N GLU A 630 14.34 -19.76 15.49
CA GLU A 630 14.97 -20.20 14.24
C GLU A 630 16.33 -19.53 14.03
N PRO A 631 17.30 -20.23 13.42
CA PRO A 631 18.60 -19.62 13.09
C PRO A 631 18.41 -18.53 12.02
N ALA A 632 18.71 -17.29 12.37
CA ALA A 632 18.62 -16.13 11.48
C ALA A 632 19.98 -15.45 11.29
N LEU A 633 20.26 -14.96 10.08
CA LEU A 633 21.43 -14.12 9.80
C LEU A 633 21.13 -12.67 10.20
N ILE A 634 21.85 -12.17 11.21
CA ILE A 634 21.61 -10.84 11.76
C ILE A 634 22.64 -9.87 11.18
N PRO A 635 22.20 -8.80 10.49
CA PRO A 635 23.11 -7.76 10.01
C PRO A 635 23.75 -7.02 11.20
N LYS A 636 25.09 -7.02 11.26
CA LYS A 636 25.86 -6.30 12.30
C LYS A 636 26.27 -4.88 11.91
N CYS A 637 26.17 -4.56 10.62
CA CYS A 637 26.43 -3.24 10.08
C CYS A 637 25.35 -2.87 9.07
N SER A 638 25.19 -1.57 8.81
CA SER A 638 24.35 -1.12 7.72
C SER A 638 25.08 -1.38 6.40
N PHE A 639 24.50 -2.24 5.55
CA PHE A 639 25.01 -2.51 4.20
C PHE A 639 23.95 -2.25 3.12
N LEU A 640 22.70 -1.99 3.52
CA LEU A 640 21.64 -1.56 2.63
C LEU A 640 21.55 -0.03 2.63
N GLN A 641 20.94 0.53 1.59
CA GLN A 641 20.75 1.98 1.46
C GLN A 641 20.06 2.55 2.72
N GLN A 642 20.74 3.51 3.37
CA GLN A 642 20.23 4.21 4.55
C GLN A 642 19.15 5.21 4.14
N PRO A 643 18.11 5.41 4.97
CA PRO A 643 17.10 6.44 4.76
C PRO A 643 17.69 7.85 4.91
N GLY A 644 17.07 8.84 4.27
CA GLY A 644 17.53 10.23 4.28
C GLY A 644 18.76 10.55 3.40
N GLY A 645 19.25 9.56 2.64
CA GLY A 645 20.32 9.73 1.65
C GLY A 645 19.84 10.35 0.33
N ALA A 646 20.74 10.40 -0.65
CA ALA A 646 20.45 10.95 -1.97
C ALA A 646 19.30 10.22 -2.68
N LEU A 647 19.21 8.89 -2.55
CA LEU A 647 18.10 8.10 -3.13
C LEU A 647 16.82 8.38 -2.35
N GLN A 648 15.84 9.01 -3.00
CA GLN A 648 14.55 9.34 -2.40
C GLN A 648 13.49 8.31 -2.78
N HIS A 649 13.39 7.97 -4.08
CA HIS A 649 12.33 7.11 -4.59
C HIS A 649 12.82 6.15 -5.67
N THR A 650 12.20 4.97 -5.71
CA THR A 650 12.33 4.00 -6.80
C THR A 650 10.96 3.84 -7.45
N LEU A 651 10.82 4.29 -8.69
CA LEU A 651 9.63 4.13 -9.50
C LEU A 651 9.77 2.83 -10.30
N ASN A 652 8.95 1.84 -9.99
CA ASN A 652 8.91 0.60 -10.74
C ASN A 652 7.98 0.73 -11.96
N THR A 653 8.35 0.12 -13.08
CA THR A 653 7.46 0.01 -14.25
C THR A 653 6.54 -1.21 -14.10
N THR A 654 5.31 -1.09 -14.58
CA THR A 654 4.12 -1.89 -14.24
C THR A 654 4.15 -3.40 -14.50
N ASN A 655 5.24 -3.97 -15.00
CA ASN A 655 5.36 -5.42 -15.13
C ASN A 655 6.78 -5.85 -14.76
N ALA A 656 6.87 -6.78 -13.80
CA ALA A 656 8.10 -7.46 -13.45
C ALA A 656 8.76 -8.05 -14.71
N GLY A 657 9.97 -7.57 -15.04
CA GLY A 657 10.78 -8.08 -16.15
C GLY A 657 10.96 -7.15 -17.35
N LYS A 658 10.33 -5.97 -17.39
CA LYS A 658 10.44 -5.05 -18.55
C LYS A 658 11.59 -4.05 -18.42
N THR A 659 12.54 -4.13 -19.34
CA THR A 659 13.74 -3.29 -19.43
C THR A 659 13.43 -1.92 -20.03
N LEU A 660 14.05 -0.87 -19.47
CA LEU A 660 13.85 0.51 -19.89
C LEU A 660 14.90 0.91 -20.93
N ALA A 661 14.44 1.43 -22.06
CA ALA A 661 15.31 1.84 -23.16
C ALA A 661 15.64 3.33 -23.15
N CYS A 662 14.73 4.18 -22.66
CA CYS A 662 14.92 5.64 -22.67
C CYS A 662 14.06 6.35 -21.61
N ILE A 663 14.51 7.54 -21.19
CA ILE A 663 13.79 8.42 -20.24
C ILE A 663 13.81 9.88 -20.70
N SER A 664 12.76 10.65 -20.37
CA SER A 664 12.65 12.10 -20.60
C SER A 664 11.79 12.73 -19.50
N ALA A 665 12.13 13.93 -19.01
CA ALA A 665 11.30 14.67 -18.05
C ALA A 665 11.11 16.13 -18.48
N ALA A 666 9.87 16.63 -18.33
CA ALA A 666 9.49 18.01 -18.54
C ALA A 666 8.20 18.31 -17.77
N LEU A 667 7.96 19.58 -17.39
CA LEU A 667 6.70 20.03 -16.78
C LEU A 667 6.21 19.18 -15.59
N GLN A 668 7.12 18.78 -14.67
CA GLN A 668 6.82 17.91 -13.52
C GLN A 668 6.35 16.49 -13.90
N MET A 669 6.62 16.04 -15.12
CA MET A 669 6.33 14.68 -15.55
C MET A 669 7.60 13.99 -16.04
N LEU A 670 7.62 12.67 -15.88
CA LEU A 670 8.65 11.76 -16.35
C LEU A 670 8.01 10.79 -17.34
N ALA A 671 8.66 10.54 -18.46
CA ALA A 671 8.28 9.56 -19.45
C ALA A 671 9.41 8.54 -19.63
N ALA A 672 9.07 7.26 -19.71
CA ALA A 672 10.02 6.20 -20.02
C ALA A 672 9.47 5.26 -21.07
N GLY A 673 10.31 4.90 -22.04
CA GLY A 673 10.00 3.90 -23.06
C GLY A 673 10.59 2.53 -22.68
N ALA A 674 9.80 1.48 -22.86
CA ALA A 674 10.18 0.09 -22.58
C ALA A 674 10.55 -0.68 -23.86
N GLU A 675 11.28 -1.78 -23.71
CA GLU A 675 11.67 -2.67 -24.82
C GLU A 675 10.50 -3.42 -25.47
N ASP A 676 9.34 -3.49 -24.82
CA ASP A 676 8.13 -4.14 -25.36
C ASP A 676 7.21 -3.20 -26.16
N GLY A 677 7.55 -1.91 -26.25
CA GLY A 677 6.73 -0.91 -26.92
C GLY A 677 5.84 -0.06 -26.00
N GLY A 678 5.80 -0.35 -24.70
CA GLY A 678 5.08 0.49 -23.74
C GLY A 678 5.78 1.83 -23.49
N VAL A 679 5.01 2.92 -23.36
CA VAL A 679 5.50 4.19 -22.82
C VAL A 679 4.78 4.54 -21.54
N ALA A 680 5.51 4.61 -20.44
CA ALA A 680 4.98 4.93 -19.12
C ALA A 680 5.23 6.41 -18.78
N ILE A 681 4.22 7.07 -18.21
CA ILE A 681 4.24 8.48 -17.83
C ILE A 681 3.95 8.60 -16.34
N TRP A 682 4.84 9.26 -15.59
CA TRP A 682 4.69 9.55 -14.17
C TRP A 682 4.58 11.05 -13.89
N SER A 683 3.81 11.40 -12.87
CA SER A 683 3.90 12.69 -12.19
C SER A 683 5.09 12.66 -11.22
N LEU A 684 6.05 13.57 -11.36
CA LEU A 684 7.16 13.73 -10.41
C LEU A 684 6.73 14.45 -9.13
N GLU A 685 5.64 15.23 -9.19
CA GLU A 685 5.03 15.87 -8.02
C GLU A 685 4.32 14.84 -7.14
N ASP A 686 3.49 14.00 -7.77
CA ASP A 686 2.64 13.05 -7.06
C ASP A 686 3.30 11.66 -6.91
N GLN A 687 4.43 11.43 -7.59
CA GLN A 687 5.16 10.15 -7.66
C GLN A 687 4.31 8.97 -8.16
N GLN A 688 3.31 9.28 -8.99
CA GLN A 688 2.32 8.33 -9.48
C GLN A 688 2.45 8.11 -10.98
N LEU A 689 2.21 6.88 -11.42
CA LEU A 689 2.01 6.58 -12.83
C LEU A 689 0.65 7.13 -13.28
N LEU A 690 0.67 8.00 -14.29
CA LEU A 690 -0.52 8.62 -14.87
C LEU A 690 -1.07 7.80 -16.04
N HIS A 691 -0.17 7.37 -16.93
CA HIS A 691 -0.53 6.68 -18.17
C HIS A 691 0.48 5.57 -18.51
N VAL A 692 -0.03 4.44 -18.99
CA VAL A 692 0.71 3.48 -19.82
C VAL A 692 0.14 3.60 -21.23
N LEU A 693 0.95 4.11 -22.14
CA LEU A 693 0.58 4.36 -23.53
C LEU A 693 0.98 3.11 -24.33
N LEU A 694 -0.03 2.36 -24.75
CA LEU A 694 0.11 1.12 -25.49
C LEU A 694 -0.18 1.36 -26.97
N GLY A 695 0.69 0.87 -27.84
CA GLY A 695 0.44 0.93 -29.28
C GLY A 695 1.63 0.59 -30.15
N HIS A 696 2.86 0.81 -29.69
CA HIS A 696 4.03 0.31 -30.41
C HIS A 696 4.10 -1.21 -30.35
N SER A 697 4.58 -1.84 -31.42
CA SER A 697 4.71 -3.30 -31.53
C SER A 697 6.14 -3.80 -31.32
N ALA A 698 7.08 -2.89 -31.00
CA ALA A 698 8.48 -3.20 -30.73
C ALA A 698 9.10 -2.14 -29.80
N ALA A 699 10.37 -2.35 -29.40
CA ALA A 699 11.11 -1.51 -28.45
C ALA A 699 11.04 -0.01 -28.74
N VAL A 700 10.73 0.78 -27.71
CA VAL A 700 10.71 2.24 -27.79
C VAL A 700 12.14 2.76 -27.72
N LEU A 701 12.65 3.30 -28.81
CA LEU A 701 14.02 3.78 -28.94
C LEU A 701 14.24 5.12 -28.23
N THR A 702 13.25 6.00 -28.27
CA THR A 702 13.33 7.33 -27.66
C THR A 702 11.94 7.91 -27.37
N VAL A 703 11.83 8.64 -26.27
CA VAL A 703 10.62 9.35 -25.83
C VAL A 703 10.98 10.79 -25.50
N LYS A 704 10.12 11.74 -25.86
CA LYS A 704 10.30 13.17 -25.55
C LYS A 704 8.99 13.82 -25.12
N LEU A 705 9.03 14.55 -24.00
CA LEU A 705 7.90 15.35 -23.52
C LEU A 705 7.90 16.73 -24.17
N GLU A 706 6.72 17.20 -24.57
CA GLU A 706 6.53 18.52 -25.19
C GLU A 706 6.38 19.61 -24.12
N SER A 707 7.02 20.77 -24.28
CA SER A 707 7.04 21.85 -23.28
C SER A 707 5.87 22.82 -23.37
N GLY A 708 5.15 22.86 -24.51
CA GLY A 708 4.06 23.82 -24.76
C GLY A 708 2.65 23.25 -24.61
N ALA A 709 2.47 21.93 -24.77
CA ALA A 709 1.20 21.22 -24.60
C ALA A 709 1.44 19.90 -23.84
N PRO A 710 0.45 19.40 -23.07
CA PRO A 710 0.57 18.12 -22.36
C PRO A 710 0.50 16.96 -23.36
N SER A 711 1.57 16.75 -24.11
CA SER A 711 1.74 15.69 -25.11
C SER A 711 3.15 15.10 -25.05
N CYS A 712 3.29 13.85 -25.48
CA CYS A 712 4.59 13.20 -25.64
C CYS A 712 4.75 12.59 -27.03
N LEU A 713 5.99 12.49 -27.48
CA LEU A 713 6.39 11.82 -28.71
C LEU A 713 7.18 10.56 -28.37
N SER A 714 6.90 9.47 -29.06
CA SER A 714 7.66 8.23 -28.96
C SER A 714 8.00 7.69 -30.34
N VAL A 715 9.21 7.13 -30.47
CA VAL A 715 9.67 6.43 -31.67
C VAL A 715 10.09 5.03 -31.29
N SER A 716 9.66 4.05 -32.07
CA SER A 716 9.94 2.63 -31.84
C SER A 716 10.73 2.01 -32.99
N ALA A 717 11.35 0.86 -32.69
CA ALA A 717 11.94 -0.05 -33.66
C ALA A 717 10.89 -0.62 -34.65
N ASP A 718 9.59 -0.49 -34.37
CA ASP A 718 8.51 -0.82 -35.31
C ASP A 718 8.43 0.15 -36.51
N GLY A 719 9.30 1.16 -36.55
CA GLY A 719 9.36 2.16 -37.61
C GLY A 719 8.31 3.26 -37.47
N SER A 720 7.48 3.25 -36.42
CA SER A 720 6.44 4.25 -36.19
C SER A 720 6.88 5.36 -35.24
N LEU A 721 6.40 6.57 -35.53
CA LEU A 721 6.44 7.72 -34.63
C LEU A 721 5.01 8.02 -34.16
N ARG A 722 4.81 8.07 -32.84
CA ARG A 722 3.51 8.33 -32.24
C ARG A 722 3.53 9.60 -31.41
N ARG A 723 2.45 10.39 -31.51
CA ARG A 723 2.17 11.51 -30.62
C ARG A 723 1.02 11.12 -29.71
N TRP A 724 1.18 11.37 -28.42
CA TRP A 724 0.22 11.04 -27.39
C TRP A 724 -0.24 12.29 -26.66
N SER A 725 -1.51 12.31 -26.28
CA SER A 725 -2.06 13.30 -25.36
C SER A 725 -1.86 12.81 -23.94
N LEU A 726 -1.21 13.62 -23.11
CA LEU A 726 -1.02 13.35 -21.69
C LEU A 726 -2.22 13.80 -20.84
N LYS A 727 -3.26 14.40 -21.44
CA LYS A 727 -4.52 14.71 -20.73
C LYS A 727 -5.42 13.48 -20.57
N ASN A 728 -5.53 12.70 -21.64
CA ASN A 728 -6.46 11.57 -21.74
C ASN A 728 -5.75 10.24 -22.09
N GLY A 729 -4.42 10.24 -22.21
CA GLY A 729 -3.61 9.05 -22.53
C GLY A 729 -3.83 8.51 -23.95
N GLN A 730 -4.51 9.25 -24.83
CA GLN A 730 -4.85 8.77 -26.16
C GLN A 730 -3.76 9.07 -27.18
N GLN A 731 -3.67 8.22 -28.20
CA GLN A 731 -2.85 8.48 -29.36
C GLN A 731 -3.49 9.57 -30.22
N LEU A 732 -2.78 10.69 -30.41
CA LEU A 732 -3.19 11.80 -31.27
C LEU A 732 -2.78 11.57 -32.73
N LEU A 733 -1.60 10.97 -32.94
CA LEU A 733 -1.03 10.80 -34.27
C LEU A 733 -0.22 9.50 -34.37
N CYS A 734 -0.29 8.85 -35.53
CA CYS A 734 0.60 7.74 -35.92
C CYS A 734 1.23 8.08 -37.27
N ILE A 735 2.56 8.10 -37.35
CA ILE A 735 3.28 8.17 -38.62
C ILE A 735 3.99 6.83 -38.79
N GLN A 736 3.59 6.06 -39.80
CA GLN A 736 4.27 4.82 -40.19
C GLN A 736 5.49 5.16 -41.08
N GLU A 737 6.56 4.36 -41.00
CA GLU A 737 7.83 4.54 -41.76
C GLU A 737 8.69 5.77 -41.39
N ALA A 738 8.61 6.24 -40.15
CA ALA A 738 9.46 7.32 -39.64
C ALA A 738 10.95 6.92 -39.59
N VAL A 739 11.25 5.64 -39.35
CA VAL A 739 12.60 5.05 -39.27
C VAL A 739 12.70 3.84 -40.21
N PRO A 740 13.78 3.66 -41.00
CA PRO A 740 13.90 2.52 -41.91
C PRO A 740 14.01 1.19 -41.16
N LEU A 741 13.27 0.17 -41.62
CA LEU A 741 13.18 -1.17 -41.03
C LEU A 741 14.45 -2.02 -41.24
N ASP A 742 15.27 -1.69 -42.25
CA ASP A 742 16.36 -2.56 -42.73
C ASP A 742 17.69 -2.44 -41.96
N SER A 743 17.76 -1.59 -40.93
CA SER A 743 18.91 -1.52 -40.03
C SER A 743 18.48 -0.94 -38.70
N THR A 744 18.60 -1.68 -37.59
CA THR A 744 18.36 -1.15 -36.24
C THR A 744 19.37 -0.04 -35.95
N PRO A 745 18.99 1.26 -35.96
CA PRO A 745 19.94 2.32 -35.68
C PRO A 745 20.35 2.25 -34.21
N SER A 746 21.65 2.20 -33.92
CA SER A 746 22.20 2.05 -32.56
C SER A 746 21.94 3.23 -31.62
N SER A 747 21.41 4.35 -32.12
CA SER A 747 20.94 5.49 -31.32
C SER A 747 20.05 6.39 -32.18
N VAL A 748 18.80 6.62 -31.75
CA VAL A 748 17.88 7.60 -32.38
C VAL A 748 17.68 8.76 -31.42
N GLN A 749 17.95 10.00 -31.86
CA GLN A 749 17.67 11.19 -31.05
C GLN A 749 16.57 12.04 -31.67
N LEU A 750 15.60 12.43 -30.83
CA LEU A 750 14.52 13.35 -31.17
C LEU A 750 14.88 14.78 -30.77
N HIS A 751 15.09 15.64 -31.76
CA HIS A 751 15.21 17.08 -31.51
C HIS A 751 13.92 17.81 -31.91
N LEU A 752 13.37 18.56 -30.94
CA LEU A 752 12.27 19.49 -31.15
C LEU A 752 12.90 20.89 -31.14
N SER A 753 12.81 21.63 -32.24
CA SER A 753 13.02 23.09 -32.26
C SER A 753 11.71 23.77 -32.67
N GLU A 754 11.62 25.10 -32.50
CA GLU A 754 10.41 25.91 -32.72
C GLU A 754 9.69 25.71 -34.06
N GLU A 755 10.36 25.13 -35.07
CA GLU A 755 9.79 24.98 -36.42
C GLU A 755 9.92 23.57 -37.04
N LEU A 756 10.73 22.66 -36.46
CA LEU A 756 11.11 21.39 -37.11
C LEU A 756 11.30 20.25 -36.11
N LEU A 757 10.72 19.08 -36.43
CA LEU A 757 11.01 17.80 -35.77
C LEU A 757 12.15 17.13 -36.54
N PHE A 758 13.29 16.94 -35.87
CA PHE A 758 14.42 16.19 -36.42
C PHE A 758 14.50 14.82 -35.77
N VAL A 759 14.42 13.79 -36.61
CA VAL A 759 14.77 12.41 -36.23
C VAL A 759 16.17 12.17 -36.75
N HIS A 760 17.14 12.08 -35.84
CA HIS A 760 18.54 11.79 -36.18
C HIS A 760 18.82 10.31 -35.98
N THR A 761 19.32 9.64 -37.03
CA THR A 761 20.03 8.36 -36.92
C THR A 761 21.50 8.58 -37.26
N ARG A 762 22.42 7.68 -36.86
CA ARG A 762 23.86 7.80 -37.17
C ARG A 762 24.18 7.94 -38.67
N THR A 763 23.23 7.65 -39.55
CA THR A 763 23.42 7.60 -41.01
C THR A 763 22.48 8.52 -41.81
N GLN A 764 21.42 9.09 -41.22
CA GLN A 764 20.45 9.95 -41.93
C GLN A 764 19.82 11.02 -41.02
N VAL A 765 19.46 12.17 -41.62
CA VAL A 765 18.64 13.23 -40.99
C VAL A 765 17.37 13.40 -41.82
N ARG A 766 16.20 13.09 -41.23
CA ARG A 766 14.89 13.38 -41.84
C ARG A 766 14.25 14.60 -41.16
N CYS A 767 13.77 15.52 -41.98
CA CYS A 767 13.16 16.78 -41.58
C CYS A 767 11.68 16.78 -42.01
N GLY A 768 10.75 16.87 -41.05
CA GLY A 768 9.32 17.03 -41.31
C GLY A 768 8.86 18.45 -40.92
N ARG A 769 8.06 19.10 -41.78
CA ARG A 769 7.55 20.46 -41.55
C ARG A 769 6.19 20.47 -40.85
N SER A 770 5.99 21.52 -40.03
CA SER A 770 4.76 22.03 -39.40
C SER A 770 4.43 21.51 -37.98
N LEU A 771 4.59 22.38 -36.98
CA LEU A 771 3.51 22.98 -36.17
C LEU A 771 4.12 23.99 -35.17
N PHE A 772 3.53 25.20 -35.11
CA PHE A 772 3.93 26.33 -34.25
C PHE A 772 3.94 25.96 -32.77
N LEU A 773 4.98 26.37 -32.00
CA LEU A 773 4.94 26.76 -30.57
C LEU A 773 6.35 27.10 -30.02
N SER A 774 6.40 27.99 -29.04
CA SER A 774 7.54 28.81 -28.57
C SER A 774 8.61 28.08 -27.73
N CYS A 775 9.86 28.53 -27.87
CA CYS A 775 11.07 28.01 -27.20
C CYS A 775 11.09 28.17 -25.68
N CYS A 776 11.76 27.23 -25.01
CA CYS A 776 12.46 27.48 -23.75
C CYS A 776 13.98 27.34 -23.95
N SER A 777 14.70 28.25 -23.32
CA SER A 777 16.14 28.48 -23.39
C SER A 777 16.99 27.33 -22.85
N TRP A 778 18.14 27.10 -23.50
CA TRP A 778 19.22 26.27 -22.97
C TRP A 778 19.88 26.97 -21.77
N THR A 779 19.58 26.53 -20.55
CA THR A 779 20.42 26.82 -19.40
C THR A 779 21.58 25.84 -19.41
N VAL A 780 22.79 26.33 -19.70
CA VAL A 780 24.05 25.59 -19.50
C VAL A 780 24.13 25.23 -18.02
N GLN A 781 24.02 23.94 -17.70
CA GLN A 781 24.13 23.47 -16.32
C GLN A 781 25.61 23.41 -15.91
N PRO A 782 25.95 23.80 -14.67
CA PRO A 782 27.34 23.86 -14.20
C PRO A 782 27.90 22.51 -13.75
N PHE A 783 27.21 21.39 -14.00
CA PHE A 783 27.58 20.06 -13.51
C PHE A 783 27.67 19.02 -14.65
N VAL A 784 28.67 18.13 -14.60
CA VAL A 784 28.83 16.99 -15.50
C VAL A 784 28.57 15.71 -14.71
N PHE A 785 27.68 14.87 -15.20
CA PHE A 785 27.42 13.55 -14.65
C PHE A 785 28.19 12.51 -15.46
N GLN A 786 29.08 11.77 -14.81
CA GLN A 786 29.86 10.72 -15.47
C GLN A 786 29.50 9.36 -14.88
N HIS A 787 29.15 8.42 -15.77
CA HIS A 787 28.95 7.02 -15.46
C HIS A 787 30.24 6.24 -15.78
N LEU A 788 30.73 5.46 -14.81
CA LEU A 788 31.79 4.47 -15.04
C LEU A 788 31.13 3.12 -15.35
N GLY A 789 30.72 2.95 -16.60
CA GLY A 789 30.20 1.68 -17.10
C GLY A 789 31.31 0.87 -17.75
N GLY A 790 31.63 -0.31 -17.21
CA GLY A 790 32.47 -1.29 -17.91
C GLY A 790 33.73 -1.77 -17.20
N THR A 791 33.78 -1.80 -15.87
CA THR A 791 34.74 -2.64 -15.14
C THR A 791 33.99 -3.44 -14.07
N LYS A 792 34.58 -4.53 -13.55
CA LYS A 792 34.02 -5.44 -12.53
C LYS A 792 33.68 -4.75 -11.17
N HIS A 793 33.59 -3.43 -11.12
CA HIS A 793 33.38 -2.61 -9.93
C HIS A 793 32.05 -1.86 -10.01
N GLY A 794 31.39 -1.74 -8.87
CA GLY A 794 29.97 -1.41 -8.74
C GLY A 794 29.49 -0.14 -9.47
N THR A 795 28.19 -0.13 -9.70
CA THR A 795 27.44 0.90 -10.42
C THR A 795 27.26 2.14 -9.55
N SER A 796 27.98 3.19 -9.90
CA SER A 796 27.99 4.44 -9.14
C SER A 796 27.87 5.66 -10.05
N LEU A 797 27.16 6.67 -9.55
CA LEU A 797 26.95 7.95 -10.23
C LEU A 797 27.84 9.01 -9.61
N GLN A 798 28.62 9.69 -10.44
CA GLN A 798 29.52 10.75 -10.00
C GLN A 798 29.01 12.10 -10.50
N VAL A 799 28.96 13.09 -9.59
CA VAL A 799 28.55 14.47 -9.89
C VAL A 799 29.78 15.36 -9.84
N TRP A 800 30.13 15.98 -10.96
CA TRP A 800 31.31 16.82 -11.10
C TRP A 800 30.93 18.28 -11.30
N SER A 801 31.74 19.19 -10.76
CA SER A 801 31.69 20.60 -11.10
C SER A 801 32.35 20.84 -12.46
N VAL A 802 31.64 21.48 -13.39
CA VAL A 802 32.20 21.91 -14.68
C VAL A 802 33.21 23.04 -14.49
N THR A 803 32.99 23.90 -13.50
CA THR A 803 33.82 25.08 -13.27
C THR A 803 35.13 24.77 -12.53
N THR A 804 35.12 23.79 -11.62
CA THR A 804 36.31 23.46 -10.82
C THR A 804 36.93 22.11 -11.18
N GLY A 805 36.23 21.26 -11.95
CA GLY A 805 36.63 19.88 -12.20
C GLY A 805 36.59 19.00 -10.95
N ALA A 806 36.09 19.51 -9.81
CA ALA A 806 36.03 18.76 -8.57
C ALA A 806 34.84 17.78 -8.57
N LEU A 807 35.06 16.58 -8.02
CA LEU A 807 33.98 15.67 -7.67
C LEU A 807 33.18 16.30 -6.52
N LEU A 808 31.94 16.67 -6.80
CA LEU A 808 31.04 17.28 -5.83
C LEU A 808 30.27 16.22 -5.05
N ASP A 809 29.81 15.18 -5.74
CA ASP A 809 28.98 14.16 -5.12
C ASP A 809 29.13 12.78 -5.76
N PHE A 810 28.70 11.75 -5.03
CA PHE A 810 28.81 10.35 -5.42
C PHE A 810 27.60 9.57 -4.89
N PHE A 811 26.84 8.95 -5.78
CA PHE A 811 25.68 8.12 -5.45
C PHE A 811 25.96 6.64 -5.70
N CYS A 812 25.66 5.83 -4.69
CA CYS A 812 25.65 4.37 -4.74
C CYS A 812 24.23 3.89 -4.44
N GLY A 813 23.82 2.79 -5.07
CA GLY A 813 22.54 2.15 -4.75
C GLY A 813 21.70 1.71 -5.95
N SER A 814 22.14 1.95 -7.20
CA SER A 814 21.56 1.21 -8.32
C SER A 814 22.21 -0.18 -8.32
N ASP A 815 21.45 -1.26 -8.13
CA ASP A 815 22.02 -2.62 -8.23
C ASP A 815 22.24 -3.06 -9.70
N ALA A 816 22.27 -2.11 -10.63
CA ALA A 816 22.31 -2.34 -12.06
C ALA A 816 22.98 -1.17 -12.80
N SER A 817 23.57 -1.47 -13.96
CA SER A 817 24.28 -0.50 -14.80
C SER A 817 23.33 0.60 -15.26
N VAL A 818 23.70 1.86 -15.03
CA VAL A 818 22.88 2.99 -15.42
C VAL A 818 23.08 3.23 -16.91
N THR A 819 21.99 3.11 -17.67
CA THR A 819 22.01 3.24 -19.13
C THR A 819 21.51 4.59 -19.60
N SER A 820 20.66 5.23 -18.79
CA SER A 820 20.17 6.57 -19.06
C SER A 820 20.15 7.40 -17.78
N LEU A 821 20.58 8.66 -17.93
CA LEU A 821 20.63 9.66 -16.88
C LEU A 821 19.95 10.91 -17.38
N LEU A 822 19.17 11.53 -16.50
CA LEU A 822 18.49 12.77 -16.76
C LEU A 822 18.58 13.66 -15.52
N PHE A 823 18.87 14.93 -15.72
CA PHE A 823 18.77 15.93 -14.66
C PHE A 823 17.48 16.73 -14.81
N PHE A 824 16.69 16.81 -13.74
CA PHE A 824 15.44 17.56 -13.71
C PHE A 824 15.30 18.34 -12.40
N ARG A 825 15.40 19.67 -12.48
CA ARG A 825 15.36 20.61 -11.35
C ARG A 825 16.44 20.32 -10.29
N ASP A 826 16.07 19.74 -9.15
CA ASP A 826 16.98 19.36 -8.05
C ASP A 826 17.22 17.84 -7.99
N PHE A 827 16.62 17.08 -8.93
CA PHE A 827 16.69 15.63 -8.97
C PHE A 827 17.55 15.13 -10.13
N VAL A 828 18.33 14.09 -9.85
CA VAL A 828 18.93 13.21 -10.86
C VAL A 828 18.02 12.01 -11.01
N VAL A 829 17.67 11.65 -12.24
CA VAL A 829 16.87 10.47 -12.57
C VAL A 829 17.80 9.48 -13.27
N SER A 830 17.88 8.25 -12.78
CA SER A 830 18.66 7.19 -13.41
C SER A 830 17.77 6.00 -13.75
N ALA A 831 17.96 5.44 -14.94
CA ALA A 831 17.31 4.19 -15.34
C ALA A 831 18.32 3.19 -15.92
N SER A 832 17.99 1.92 -15.78
CA SER A 832 18.80 0.79 -16.24
C SER A 832 18.08 0.02 -17.34
N SER A 833 18.81 -0.40 -18.36
CA SER A 833 18.29 -1.31 -19.38
C SER A 833 18.27 -2.76 -18.91
N THR A 834 18.76 -3.06 -17.70
CA THR A 834 18.75 -4.42 -17.13
C THR A 834 17.79 -4.56 -15.96
N LYS A 835 17.19 -3.46 -15.48
CA LYS A 835 16.18 -3.46 -14.41
C LYS A 835 15.00 -2.56 -14.75
N SER A 836 13.81 -3.00 -14.38
CA SER A 836 12.52 -2.32 -14.58
C SER A 836 12.25 -1.21 -13.55
N ALA A 837 13.28 -0.46 -13.16
CA ALA A 837 13.23 0.51 -12.08
C ALA A 837 13.92 1.83 -12.47
N ILE A 838 13.30 2.94 -12.09
CA ILE A 838 13.84 4.29 -12.22
C ILE A 838 14.11 4.83 -10.82
N HIS A 839 15.34 5.27 -10.58
CA HIS A 839 15.72 5.87 -9.31
C HIS A 839 15.72 7.39 -9.40
N LEU A 840 15.13 8.04 -8.40
CA LEU A 840 15.12 9.49 -8.21
C LEU A 840 16.06 9.85 -7.07
N TRP A 841 17.10 10.61 -7.40
CA TRP A 841 18.14 11.06 -6.48
C TRP A 841 18.00 12.57 -6.23
N SER A 842 17.93 13.01 -4.99
CA SER A 842 17.97 14.44 -4.63
C SER A 842 19.40 14.93 -4.51
N LEU A 843 19.71 16.10 -5.08
CA LEU A 843 20.95 16.83 -4.79
C LEU A 843 20.92 17.58 -3.46
N LYS A 844 19.75 17.69 -2.82
CA LYS A 844 19.55 18.35 -1.52
C LYS A 844 19.21 17.27 -0.48
N TYR A 845 20.23 16.80 0.23
CA TYR A 845 20.09 15.84 1.34
C TYR A 845 21.17 16.12 2.40
N ASP A 846 21.02 15.58 3.61
CA ASP A 846 22.02 15.78 4.66
C ASP A 846 23.28 14.96 4.37
N CYS A 847 24.35 15.63 3.93
CA CYS A 847 25.62 14.99 3.61
C CYS A 847 26.29 14.30 4.81
N ARG A 848 25.85 14.56 6.05
CA ARG A 848 26.32 13.85 7.25
C ARG A 848 25.77 12.42 7.34
N LEU A 849 24.68 12.13 6.63
CA LEU A 849 24.09 10.79 6.51
C LEU A 849 24.69 10.01 5.32
N LYS A 850 25.73 10.57 4.67
CA LYS A 850 26.38 9.96 3.51
C LYS A 850 27.21 8.76 3.95
N HIS A 851 26.98 7.63 3.28
CA HIS A 851 27.71 6.40 3.49
C HIS A 851 29.22 6.61 3.20
N PRO A 852 30.14 6.44 4.16
CA PRO A 852 31.54 6.20 3.81
C PRO A 852 31.57 4.78 3.25
N ALA A 853 31.88 4.57 1.96
CA ALA A 853 31.91 3.22 1.39
C ALA A 853 32.62 2.26 2.36
N HIS A 854 31.87 1.34 2.99
CA HIS A 854 32.47 0.39 3.93
C HIS A 854 33.15 -0.67 3.08
N ILE A 855 34.38 -0.37 2.70
CA ILE A 855 35.29 -1.33 2.14
C ILE A 855 35.72 -2.21 3.33
N PRO A 856 35.39 -3.52 3.35
CA PRO A 856 35.85 -4.42 4.40
C PRO A 856 37.38 -4.37 4.47
N ALA A 857 37.93 -4.17 5.66
CA ALA A 857 39.38 -4.21 5.85
C ALA A 857 39.95 -5.54 5.30
N GLY A 858 40.89 -5.46 4.36
CA GLY A 858 41.50 -6.64 3.73
C GLY A 858 40.94 -7.02 2.35
N SER A 859 40.06 -6.23 1.74
CA SER A 859 39.67 -6.41 0.33
C SER A 859 40.70 -5.75 -0.60
N ALA A 860 41.33 -6.56 -1.45
CA ALA A 860 42.22 -6.06 -2.50
C ALA A 860 41.39 -5.42 -3.61
N HIS A 861 41.65 -4.15 -3.92
CA HIS A 861 41.05 -3.45 -5.05
C HIS A 861 42.12 -3.09 -6.08
N CYS A 862 41.80 -3.23 -7.37
CA CYS A 862 42.58 -2.62 -8.45
C CYS A 862 41.87 -1.36 -8.95
N ILE A 863 42.62 -0.28 -9.13
CA ILE A 863 42.17 0.93 -9.84
C ILE A 863 42.77 0.84 -11.24
N SER A 864 41.95 0.86 -12.29
CA SER A 864 42.43 1.17 -13.64
C SER A 864 42.36 2.68 -13.83
N SER A 865 43.52 3.33 -14.02
CA SER A 865 43.58 4.76 -14.36
C SER A 865 44.02 4.93 -15.81
N HIS A 866 43.19 5.57 -16.63
CA HIS A 866 43.71 6.48 -17.65
C HIS A 866 44.16 7.77 -16.95
N PRO A 867 45.29 8.39 -17.35
CA PRO A 867 45.93 9.42 -16.55
C PRO A 867 45.16 10.76 -16.68
N PHE A 868 44.49 11.16 -15.59
CA PHE A 868 44.26 12.57 -15.27
C PHE A 868 44.72 12.81 -13.82
N PRO A 869 45.31 13.99 -13.52
CA PRO A 869 46.11 14.17 -12.31
C PRO A 869 45.26 14.24 -11.04
N SER A 870 45.83 13.63 -9.99
CA SER A 870 45.28 13.38 -8.66
C SER A 870 45.15 14.61 -7.75
N LEU A 871 44.12 14.63 -6.90
CA LEU A 871 44.21 15.08 -5.48
C LEU A 871 42.93 14.72 -4.68
N CYS A 872 43.10 14.66 -3.34
CA CYS A 872 42.18 14.35 -2.23
C CYS A 872 42.20 12.87 -1.76
N THR A 873 43.03 12.47 -0.78
CA THR A 873 43.01 12.64 0.70
C THR A 873 41.88 11.91 1.43
N GLY A 874 42.20 10.83 2.14
CA GLY A 874 41.33 10.32 3.21
C GLY A 874 41.21 8.81 3.44
N SER A 875 42.10 7.96 2.95
CA SER A 875 42.21 6.55 3.39
C SER A 875 43.59 6.02 3.03
N LEU A 876 44.14 5.08 3.82
CA LEU A 876 45.38 4.37 3.51
C LEU A 876 45.14 3.42 2.31
N GLU A 877 45.11 3.98 1.10
CA GLU A 877 45.13 3.22 -0.15
C GLU A 877 46.59 3.04 -0.60
N GLU A 878 47.15 1.84 -0.38
CA GLU A 878 48.39 1.44 -1.05
C GLU A 878 48.09 1.04 -2.49
N ARG A 879 48.72 1.73 -3.46
CA ARG A 879 48.58 1.42 -4.90
C ARG A 879 49.74 0.54 -5.35
N LEU A 880 49.43 -0.62 -5.92
CA LEU A 880 50.40 -1.53 -6.53
C LEU A 880 50.47 -1.29 -8.04
N ALA A 881 51.68 -1.02 -8.56
CA ALA A 881 51.88 -0.76 -9.99
C ALA A 881 51.82 -2.07 -10.81
N VAL A 882 51.12 -2.02 -11.94
CA VAL A 882 50.98 -3.13 -12.92
C VAL A 882 51.45 -2.69 -14.30
N SER A 883 52.03 -3.61 -15.08
CA SER A 883 52.65 -3.32 -16.39
C SER A 883 51.68 -3.40 -17.58
N ALA A 884 50.49 -3.97 -17.39
CA ALA A 884 49.44 -4.10 -18.39
C ALA A 884 48.06 -4.14 -17.70
N GLU A 885 46.99 -4.21 -18.49
CA GLU A 885 45.62 -4.31 -17.96
C GLU A 885 45.42 -5.61 -17.17
N VAL A 886 44.79 -5.51 -16.00
CA VAL A 886 44.51 -6.65 -15.11
C VAL A 886 43.27 -7.37 -15.61
N SER A 887 43.41 -8.66 -15.95
CA SER A 887 42.29 -9.49 -16.41
C SER A 887 41.58 -10.22 -15.26
N CYS A 888 42.35 -10.70 -14.28
CA CYS A 888 41.83 -11.41 -13.10
C CYS A 888 42.75 -11.23 -11.88
N LEU A 889 42.14 -11.31 -10.69
CA LEU A 889 42.82 -11.26 -9.40
C LEU A 889 42.42 -12.48 -8.58
N GLU A 890 43.36 -12.99 -7.78
CA GLU A 890 43.10 -14.09 -6.86
C GLU A 890 43.91 -13.90 -5.57
N LEU A 891 43.33 -14.23 -4.42
CA LEU A 891 43.94 -14.00 -3.11
C LEU A 891 44.24 -15.33 -2.40
N ALA A 892 45.51 -15.57 -2.09
CA ALA A 892 45.91 -16.63 -1.17
C ALA A 892 45.97 -16.06 0.25
N GLN A 893 44.90 -16.27 1.02
CA GLN A 893 44.69 -15.63 2.31
C GLN A 893 45.70 -16.07 3.39
N HIS A 894 45.97 -17.37 3.50
CA HIS A 894 46.87 -17.93 4.53
C HIS A 894 48.32 -17.55 4.28
N LYS A 895 48.75 -17.55 3.02
CA LYS A 895 50.09 -17.12 2.58
C LYS A 895 50.20 -15.61 2.39
N ARG A 896 49.08 -14.87 2.48
CA ARG A 896 48.99 -13.42 2.27
C ARG A 896 49.60 -12.97 0.94
N LEU A 897 49.24 -13.65 -0.15
CA LEU A 897 49.68 -13.30 -1.50
C LEU A 897 48.51 -12.84 -2.36
N LEU A 898 48.68 -11.71 -3.03
CA LEU A 898 47.76 -11.25 -4.07
C LEU A 898 48.34 -11.61 -5.45
N LEU A 899 47.64 -12.46 -6.19
CA LEU A 899 47.99 -12.85 -7.55
C LEU A 899 47.18 -12.01 -8.55
N CYS A 900 47.87 -11.51 -9.56
CA CYS A 900 47.35 -10.56 -10.54
C CYS A 900 47.69 -11.02 -11.95
N GLY A 901 46.69 -11.53 -12.66
CA GLY A 901 46.83 -11.92 -14.07
C GLY A 901 46.66 -10.72 -14.98
N LEU A 902 47.57 -10.56 -15.92
CA LEU A 902 47.57 -9.47 -16.89
C LEU A 902 47.15 -9.96 -18.29
N THR A 903 46.59 -9.04 -19.08
CA THR A 903 46.30 -9.28 -20.51
C THR A 903 47.56 -9.56 -21.33
N SER A 904 48.74 -9.15 -20.85
CA SER A 904 50.04 -9.50 -21.43
C SER A 904 50.45 -10.97 -21.25
N GLY A 905 49.67 -11.77 -20.51
CA GLY A 905 50.01 -13.16 -20.17
C GLY A 905 50.88 -13.29 -18.91
N THR A 906 51.36 -12.19 -18.33
CA THR A 906 52.16 -12.22 -17.10
C THR A 906 51.27 -12.33 -15.87
N VAL A 907 51.66 -13.11 -14.86
CA VAL A 907 51.01 -13.10 -13.54
C VAL A 907 51.95 -12.44 -12.54
N LEU A 908 51.57 -11.30 -11.98
CA LEU A 908 52.28 -10.63 -10.90
C LEU A 908 51.79 -11.16 -9.55
N ILE A 909 52.69 -11.38 -8.61
CA ILE A 909 52.39 -11.92 -7.28
C ILE A 909 52.98 -10.97 -6.25
N TYR A 910 52.10 -10.36 -5.44
CA TYR A 910 52.44 -9.39 -4.42
C TYR A 910 52.32 -10.01 -3.02
N PRO A 911 53.42 -10.11 -2.26
CA PRO A 911 53.37 -10.43 -0.84
C PRO A 911 52.76 -9.24 -0.08
N LEU A 912 51.59 -9.42 0.55
CA LEU A 912 50.89 -8.32 1.24
C LEU A 912 51.66 -7.79 2.47
N ASN A 913 52.60 -8.56 3.00
CA ASN A 913 53.48 -8.11 4.08
C ASN A 913 54.69 -7.29 3.57
N LEU A 914 55.06 -7.41 2.29
CA LEU A 914 56.23 -6.79 1.65
C LEU A 914 55.91 -6.42 0.18
N PRO A 915 55.02 -5.44 -0.07
CA PRO A 915 54.52 -5.14 -1.42
C PRO A 915 55.60 -4.67 -2.41
N GLN A 916 56.77 -4.25 -1.92
CA GLN A 916 57.91 -3.84 -2.75
C GLN A 916 58.60 -5.03 -3.46
N GLU A 917 58.44 -6.25 -2.95
CA GLU A 917 59.08 -7.45 -3.52
C GLU A 917 58.06 -8.21 -4.40
N THR A 918 57.86 -7.71 -5.63
CA THR A 918 56.92 -8.31 -6.59
C THR A 918 57.55 -9.52 -7.29
N LEU A 919 56.88 -10.67 -7.21
CA LEU A 919 57.21 -11.88 -7.96
C LEU A 919 56.43 -11.90 -9.28
N CYS A 920 56.91 -12.65 -10.27
CA CYS A 920 56.17 -12.83 -11.51
C CYS A 920 56.26 -14.26 -12.07
N ILE A 921 55.17 -14.71 -12.67
CA ILE A 921 55.14 -15.84 -13.60
C ILE A 921 55.20 -15.22 -15.01
N PRO A 922 56.26 -15.49 -15.80
CA PRO A 922 56.38 -14.95 -17.14
C PRO A 922 55.28 -15.53 -18.06
N PRO A 923 54.90 -14.79 -19.13
CA PRO A 923 53.93 -15.27 -20.10
C PRO A 923 54.42 -16.54 -20.81
N PRO A 924 53.52 -17.42 -21.27
CA PRO A 924 53.88 -18.58 -22.07
C PRO A 924 54.44 -18.15 -23.44
N GLU A 925 55.15 -19.06 -24.12
CA GLU A 925 55.72 -18.81 -25.45
C GLU A 925 54.69 -18.34 -26.49
N SER A 926 53.41 -18.71 -26.32
CA SER A 926 52.30 -18.30 -27.17
C SER A 926 51.84 -16.86 -26.97
N LEU A 927 52.35 -16.14 -25.95
CA LEU A 927 51.97 -14.78 -25.57
C LEU A 927 50.46 -14.59 -25.35
N SER A 928 49.74 -15.67 -25.08
CA SER A 928 48.31 -15.68 -24.78
C SER A 928 48.02 -14.98 -23.45
N GLY A 929 46.98 -14.13 -23.43
CA GLY A 929 46.57 -13.42 -22.23
C GLY A 929 46.07 -14.35 -21.12
N VAL A 930 46.18 -13.90 -19.86
CA VAL A 930 45.60 -14.63 -18.72
C VAL A 930 44.09 -14.40 -18.69
N LEU A 931 43.29 -15.46 -18.70
CA LEU A 931 41.83 -15.38 -18.61
C LEU A 931 41.32 -15.44 -17.17
N CYS A 932 41.85 -16.38 -16.38
CA CYS A 932 41.42 -16.62 -15.01
C CYS A 932 42.55 -17.27 -14.20
N LEU A 933 42.53 -17.03 -12.89
CA LEU A 933 43.41 -17.66 -11.90
C LEU A 933 42.54 -18.43 -10.90
N ALA A 934 43.09 -19.50 -10.31
CA ALA A 934 42.49 -20.14 -9.15
C ALA A 934 43.56 -20.72 -8.23
N VAL A 935 43.44 -20.46 -6.93
CA VAL A 935 44.33 -21.03 -5.91
C VAL A 935 43.61 -22.20 -5.23
N SER A 936 44.35 -23.27 -4.90
CA SER A 936 43.77 -24.41 -4.18
C SER A 936 43.45 -24.03 -2.73
N SER A 937 42.46 -24.70 -2.10
CA SER A 937 42.06 -24.39 -0.72
C SER A 937 43.17 -24.56 0.33
N GLN A 938 44.21 -25.36 0.04
CA GLN A 938 45.41 -25.50 0.88
C GLN A 938 46.54 -24.51 0.51
N GLU A 939 46.32 -23.65 -0.48
CA GLU A 939 47.28 -22.68 -1.03
C GLU A 939 48.64 -23.30 -1.43
N LYS A 940 48.59 -24.57 -1.85
CA LYS A 940 49.77 -25.33 -2.33
C LYS A 940 49.96 -25.23 -3.83
N ASN A 941 48.90 -24.99 -4.59
CA ASN A 941 48.97 -24.91 -6.03
C ASN A 941 48.16 -23.72 -6.54
N VAL A 942 48.58 -23.16 -7.65
CA VAL A 942 47.83 -22.16 -8.42
C VAL A 942 47.67 -22.65 -9.86
N ALA A 943 46.46 -22.53 -10.40
CA ALA A 943 46.17 -22.76 -11.80
C ALA A 943 46.05 -21.42 -12.52
N VAL A 944 46.70 -21.31 -13.68
CA VAL A 944 46.64 -20.16 -14.58
C VAL A 944 46.01 -20.64 -15.88
N ALA A 945 44.82 -20.12 -16.22
CA ALA A 945 44.22 -20.33 -17.53
C ALA A 945 44.62 -19.19 -18.46
N TYR A 946 45.30 -19.58 -19.52
CA TYR A 946 45.54 -18.77 -20.69
C TYR A 946 44.46 -19.04 -21.74
N GLU A 947 44.39 -18.21 -22.78
CA GLU A 947 43.45 -18.41 -23.89
C GLU A 947 43.58 -19.78 -24.57
N ASP A 948 44.78 -20.34 -24.60
CA ASP A 948 45.11 -21.58 -25.33
C ASP A 948 45.33 -22.80 -24.44
N SER A 949 45.44 -22.64 -23.12
CA SER A 949 45.90 -23.70 -22.22
C SER A 949 45.71 -23.39 -20.74
N VAL A 950 45.75 -24.41 -19.90
CA VAL A 950 45.77 -24.24 -18.43
C VAL A 950 47.04 -24.84 -17.86
N SER A 951 47.75 -24.06 -17.04
CA SER A 951 49.03 -24.44 -16.41
C SER A 951 48.90 -24.46 -14.89
N LEU A 952 49.47 -25.49 -14.26
CA LEU A 952 49.51 -25.64 -12.80
C LEU A 952 50.90 -25.30 -12.27
N PHE A 953 50.97 -24.49 -11.22
CA PHE A 953 52.20 -24.14 -10.51
C PHE A 953 52.10 -24.53 -9.03
N GLU A 954 53.23 -24.84 -8.43
CA GLU A 954 53.37 -25.11 -7.00
C GLU A 954 53.68 -23.81 -6.27
N MET A 955 53.01 -23.59 -5.14
CA MET A 955 53.28 -22.49 -4.24
C MET A 955 53.99 -23.06 -3.00
N ALA A 956 55.23 -22.64 -2.78
CA ALA A 956 56.04 -23.01 -1.62
C ALA A 956 56.41 -21.77 -0.80
N THR A 957 57.03 -21.99 0.36
CA THR A 957 57.61 -20.94 1.19
C THR A 957 59.03 -21.37 1.53
N ARG A 958 60.03 -20.66 1.01
CA ARG A 958 61.45 -20.90 1.28
C ARG A 958 61.98 -19.73 2.10
N ASP A 959 62.63 -20.00 3.24
CA ASP A 959 63.21 -18.98 4.12
C ASP A 959 62.25 -17.84 4.50
N SER A 960 60.99 -18.17 4.77
CA SER A 960 59.88 -17.23 5.05
C SER A 960 59.46 -16.34 3.88
N PHE A 961 59.99 -16.58 2.67
CA PHE A 961 59.59 -15.90 1.45
C PHE A 961 58.71 -16.82 0.57
N PRO A 962 57.59 -16.32 0.03
CA PRO A 962 56.74 -17.11 -0.86
C PRO A 962 57.46 -17.36 -2.19
N THR A 963 57.45 -18.59 -2.68
CA THR A 963 57.98 -18.93 -4.01
C THR A 963 56.91 -19.64 -4.83
N VAL A 964 56.88 -19.39 -6.14
CA VAL A 964 56.03 -20.12 -7.09
C VAL A 964 56.91 -20.83 -8.09
N GLU A 965 56.81 -22.16 -8.12
CA GLU A 965 57.64 -23.05 -8.93
C GLU A 965 56.76 -23.79 -9.96
N GLY A 966 57.21 -23.89 -11.21
CA GLY A 966 56.46 -24.55 -12.26
C GLY A 966 56.75 -23.99 -13.66
N PRO A 967 55.96 -24.39 -14.68
CA PRO A 967 54.73 -25.16 -14.57
C PRO A 967 54.97 -26.65 -14.24
N LEU A 968 54.22 -27.21 -13.28
CA LEU A 968 54.24 -28.63 -12.93
C LEU A 968 53.59 -29.50 -14.01
N ARG A 969 52.47 -29.04 -14.56
CA ARG A 969 51.70 -29.68 -15.65
C ARG A 969 50.96 -28.62 -16.46
N ARG A 970 50.76 -28.87 -17.75
CA ARG A 970 49.97 -28.02 -18.66
C ARG A 970 49.11 -28.93 -19.54
N PHE A 971 47.86 -28.53 -19.80
CA PHE A 971 47.04 -29.15 -20.84
C PHE A 971 46.51 -28.09 -21.81
N PRO A 972 46.44 -28.39 -23.12
CA PRO A 972 45.93 -27.46 -24.13
C PRO A 972 44.41 -27.37 -24.09
N MET A 973 43.87 -26.20 -24.38
CA MET A 973 42.45 -25.98 -24.63
C MET A 973 42.19 -26.08 -26.13
N SER A 974 41.21 -26.90 -26.54
CA SER A 974 40.85 -27.04 -27.96
C SER A 974 40.14 -25.79 -28.49
N LEU A 975 40.51 -25.35 -29.69
CA LEU A 975 39.86 -24.25 -30.43
C LEU A 975 38.37 -24.50 -30.74
N LEU A 976 37.90 -25.75 -30.64
CA LEU A 976 36.50 -26.13 -30.85
C LEU A 976 35.62 -25.94 -29.61
N HIS A 977 36.21 -25.65 -28.44
CA HIS A 977 35.45 -25.40 -27.21
C HIS A 977 35.32 -23.90 -26.95
N ALA A 978 34.15 -23.47 -26.47
CA ALA A 978 33.94 -22.08 -26.07
C ALA A 978 34.95 -21.69 -24.95
N PRO A 979 35.42 -20.43 -24.92
CA PRO A 979 36.46 -20.02 -23.99
C PRO A 979 36.00 -20.21 -22.54
N LEU A 980 36.98 -20.56 -21.68
CA LEU A 980 36.81 -20.69 -20.25
C LEU A 980 36.44 -19.33 -19.64
N SER A 981 35.37 -19.28 -18.86
CA SER A 981 34.88 -18.04 -18.24
C SER A 981 35.32 -17.89 -16.79
N CYS A 982 35.33 -18.98 -16.02
CA CYS A 982 35.71 -19.02 -14.62
C CYS A 982 36.16 -20.43 -14.21
N MET A 983 37.00 -20.55 -13.17
CA MET A 983 37.48 -21.85 -12.68
C MET A 983 37.60 -21.88 -11.15
N ALA A 984 37.64 -23.09 -10.58
CA ALA A 984 38.05 -23.36 -9.21
C ALA A 984 39.02 -24.56 -9.17
N LEU A 985 40.04 -24.48 -8.32
CA LEU A 985 41.07 -25.52 -8.16
C LEU A 985 40.86 -26.30 -6.86
N LEU A 986 40.70 -27.61 -6.98
CA LEU A 986 40.53 -28.52 -5.83
C LEU A 986 41.88 -28.91 -5.20
N ALA A 987 41.85 -29.32 -3.94
CA ALA A 987 43.05 -29.70 -3.19
C ALA A 987 43.80 -30.90 -3.81
N ASP A 988 43.09 -31.79 -4.51
CA ASP A 988 43.62 -32.96 -5.20
C ASP A 988 44.12 -32.68 -6.63
N ARG A 989 44.27 -31.40 -7.00
CA ARG A 989 44.69 -30.95 -8.34
C ARG A 989 43.67 -31.30 -9.44
N ARG A 990 42.37 -31.44 -9.12
CA ARG A 990 41.31 -31.38 -10.13
C ARG A 990 40.85 -29.95 -10.34
N LEU A 991 40.58 -29.60 -11.58
CA LEU A 991 40.12 -28.28 -11.99
C LEU A 991 38.64 -28.36 -12.39
N LEU A 992 37.81 -27.57 -11.74
CA LEU A 992 36.42 -27.36 -12.16
C LEU A 992 36.36 -26.04 -12.92
N TYR A 993 35.84 -26.05 -14.14
CA TYR A 993 35.71 -24.82 -14.92
C TYR A 993 34.39 -24.72 -15.67
N GLY A 994 33.94 -23.48 -15.84
CA GLY A 994 32.80 -23.10 -16.64
C GLY A 994 33.24 -22.50 -17.97
N THR A 995 32.39 -22.64 -18.98
CA THR A 995 32.61 -22.09 -20.31
C THR A 995 31.60 -20.99 -20.63
N SER A 996 31.95 -20.15 -21.59
CA SER A 996 31.08 -19.08 -22.08
C SER A 996 29.78 -19.55 -22.74
N CYS A 997 29.67 -20.82 -23.14
CA CYS A 997 28.45 -21.43 -23.69
C CYS A 997 27.64 -22.22 -22.65
N GLY A 998 27.99 -22.18 -21.36
CA GLY A 998 27.25 -22.86 -20.30
C GLY A 998 27.75 -24.26 -19.92
N GLY A 999 28.71 -24.82 -20.66
CA GLY A 999 29.33 -26.10 -20.31
C GLY A 999 30.14 -26.03 -19.01
N VAL A 1000 30.01 -27.05 -18.16
CA VAL A 1000 30.73 -27.20 -16.89
C VAL A 1000 31.52 -28.51 -16.91
N ARG A 1001 32.82 -28.45 -16.58
CA ARG A 1001 33.72 -29.61 -16.68
C ARG A 1001 34.63 -29.73 -15.48
N LEU A 1002 34.82 -30.97 -15.02
CA LEU A 1002 35.77 -31.34 -13.99
C LEU A 1002 36.93 -32.13 -14.63
N GLN A 1003 38.13 -31.57 -14.61
CA GLN A 1003 39.29 -32.11 -15.30
C GLN A 1003 40.49 -32.28 -14.35
N GLY A 1004 41.04 -33.48 -14.25
CA GLY A 1004 42.30 -33.74 -13.57
C GLY A 1004 43.49 -33.49 -14.47
N PHE A 1005 44.59 -32.97 -13.92
CA PHE A 1005 45.86 -32.87 -14.65
C PHE A 1005 46.51 -34.25 -14.94
N SER A 1006 45.88 -35.37 -14.55
CA SER A 1006 46.21 -36.74 -14.94
C SER A 1006 45.48 -37.23 -16.20
N GLY A 1007 44.60 -36.41 -16.80
CA GLY A 1007 43.88 -36.73 -18.04
C GLY A 1007 42.44 -37.23 -17.86
N THR A 1008 41.94 -37.32 -16.63
CA THR A 1008 40.53 -37.65 -16.36
C THR A 1008 39.64 -36.43 -16.60
N ILE A 1009 38.61 -36.55 -17.44
CA ILE A 1009 37.62 -35.50 -17.73
C ILE A 1009 36.24 -36.05 -17.40
N SER A 1010 35.49 -35.33 -16.58
CA SER A 1010 34.07 -35.55 -16.31
C SER A 1010 33.30 -34.31 -16.77
N GLU A 1011 32.41 -34.48 -17.75
CA GLU A 1011 31.46 -33.42 -18.12
C GLU A 1011 30.27 -33.44 -17.15
N LEU A 1012 29.93 -32.27 -16.62
CA LEU A 1012 28.75 -32.07 -15.77
C LEU A 1012 27.61 -31.50 -16.62
N GLU A 1013 26.38 -31.57 -16.13
CA GLU A 1013 25.23 -31.03 -16.86
C GLU A 1013 25.41 -29.51 -17.10
N PRO A 1014 25.28 -29.05 -18.36
CA PRO A 1014 25.54 -27.67 -18.72
C PRO A 1014 24.42 -26.74 -18.23
N HIS A 1015 24.77 -25.49 -17.94
CA HIS A 1015 23.80 -24.41 -17.76
C HIS A 1015 23.24 -23.97 -19.13
N GLY A 1016 22.04 -23.39 -19.14
CA GLY A 1016 21.40 -22.87 -20.36
C GLY A 1016 22.03 -21.57 -20.88
N SER A 1017 22.87 -20.92 -20.07
CA SER A 1017 23.55 -19.67 -20.39
C SER A 1017 25.01 -19.67 -19.89
N LYS A 1018 25.76 -18.62 -20.21
CA LYS A 1018 27.17 -18.45 -19.83
C LYS A 1018 27.37 -18.66 -18.33
N VAL A 1019 28.34 -19.49 -17.97
CA VAL A 1019 28.76 -19.65 -16.56
C VAL A 1019 29.51 -18.39 -16.12
N THR A 1020 29.04 -17.74 -15.07
CA THR A 1020 29.59 -16.47 -14.55
C THR A 1020 30.49 -16.67 -13.34
N CYS A 1021 30.23 -17.70 -12.54
CA CYS A 1021 31.03 -18.00 -11.36
C CYS A 1021 31.07 -19.51 -11.08
N VAL A 1022 32.21 -19.97 -10.57
CA VAL A 1022 32.42 -21.34 -10.09
C VAL A 1022 33.16 -21.21 -8.77
N THR A 1023 32.66 -21.87 -7.72
CA THR A 1023 33.36 -21.97 -6.45
C THR A 1023 33.28 -23.39 -5.92
N ALA A 1024 34.34 -23.84 -5.25
CA ALA A 1024 34.38 -25.15 -4.61
C ALA A 1024 34.37 -24.98 -3.10
N SER A 1025 33.72 -25.91 -2.41
CA SER A 1025 33.79 -26.01 -0.94
C SER A 1025 35.23 -26.20 -0.46
N ASN A 1026 35.55 -25.70 0.73
CA ASN A 1026 36.89 -25.81 1.32
C ASN A 1026 37.40 -27.27 1.40
N TRP A 1027 36.47 -28.22 1.58
CA TRP A 1027 36.72 -29.65 1.67
C TRP A 1027 36.78 -30.35 0.30
N GLY A 1028 36.51 -29.64 -0.79
CA GLY A 1028 36.49 -30.17 -2.15
C GLY A 1028 35.41 -31.22 -2.42
N SER A 1029 34.39 -31.30 -1.56
CA SER A 1029 33.29 -32.26 -1.67
C SER A 1029 32.17 -31.76 -2.56
N HIS A 1030 31.88 -30.47 -2.51
CA HIS A 1030 30.85 -29.81 -3.33
C HIS A 1030 31.40 -28.63 -4.11
N ALA A 1031 30.70 -28.25 -5.17
CA ALA A 1031 30.90 -27.00 -5.90
C ALA A 1031 29.59 -26.30 -6.22
N LEU A 1032 29.60 -24.98 -6.16
CA LEU A 1032 28.49 -24.12 -6.56
C LEU A 1032 28.87 -23.43 -7.88
N VAL A 1033 28.02 -23.58 -8.89
CA VAL A 1033 28.21 -23.02 -10.22
C VAL A 1033 27.03 -22.11 -10.55
N GLY A 1034 27.29 -20.87 -10.91
CA GLY A 1034 26.26 -19.88 -11.25
C GLY A 1034 26.34 -19.47 -12.72
N SER A 1035 25.17 -19.26 -13.34
CA SER A 1035 25.02 -18.81 -14.72
C SER A 1035 24.34 -17.45 -14.84
N GLN A 1036 24.48 -16.84 -16.02
CA GLN A 1036 23.99 -15.50 -16.33
C GLN A 1036 22.46 -15.34 -16.26
N ASP A 1037 21.72 -16.41 -16.48
CA ASP A 1037 20.26 -16.51 -16.31
C ASP A 1037 19.79 -16.56 -14.85
N GLY A 1038 20.70 -16.48 -13.87
CA GLY A 1038 20.36 -16.50 -12.44
C GLY A 1038 20.15 -17.90 -11.87
N VAL A 1039 20.48 -18.95 -12.62
CA VAL A 1039 20.45 -20.34 -12.12
C VAL A 1039 21.77 -20.66 -11.41
N GLN A 1040 21.67 -21.22 -10.20
CA GLN A 1040 22.80 -21.72 -9.44
C GLN A 1040 22.64 -23.24 -9.23
N ARG A 1041 23.69 -24.01 -9.50
CA ARG A 1041 23.68 -25.47 -9.32
C ARG A 1041 24.73 -25.89 -8.31
N LEU A 1042 24.29 -26.70 -7.34
CA LEU A 1042 25.15 -27.33 -6.35
C LEU A 1042 25.47 -28.75 -6.78
N TRP A 1043 26.76 -29.04 -6.90
CA TRP A 1043 27.30 -30.31 -7.35
C TRP A 1043 28.04 -31.00 -6.22
N ALA A 1044 27.77 -32.27 -5.96
CA ALA A 1044 28.72 -33.15 -5.30
C ALA A 1044 29.81 -33.54 -6.30
N LEU A 1045 31.08 -33.62 -5.86
CA LEU A 1045 32.23 -33.85 -6.74
C LEU A 1045 32.81 -35.26 -6.65
N ASN A 1046 32.37 -36.06 -5.66
CA ASN A 1046 32.87 -37.40 -5.37
C ASN A 1046 31.72 -38.34 -4.91
N PRO A 1047 31.07 -39.09 -5.84
CA PRO A 1047 31.15 -38.96 -7.29
C PRO A 1047 30.49 -37.66 -7.81
N PRO A 1048 30.78 -37.22 -9.04
CA PRO A 1048 30.14 -36.05 -9.62
C PRO A 1048 28.63 -36.27 -9.81
N SER A 1049 27.80 -35.57 -9.05
CA SER A 1049 26.33 -35.59 -9.17
C SER A 1049 25.74 -34.21 -8.88
N LEU A 1050 24.65 -33.88 -9.57
CA LEU A 1050 23.88 -32.68 -9.29
C LEU A 1050 23.01 -32.93 -8.04
N ASP A 1051 23.23 -32.16 -6.97
CA ASP A 1051 22.44 -32.30 -5.74
C ASP A 1051 21.20 -31.41 -5.82
N HIS A 1052 21.39 -30.13 -6.16
CA HIS A 1052 20.31 -29.14 -6.18
C HIS A 1052 20.50 -28.11 -7.30
N THR A 1053 19.39 -27.72 -7.92
CA THR A 1053 19.30 -26.53 -8.77
C THR A 1053 18.49 -25.49 -8.02
N MET A 1054 19.09 -24.32 -7.83
CA MET A 1054 18.49 -23.13 -7.25
C MET A 1054 18.21 -22.17 -8.39
N GLU A 1055 16.94 -21.98 -8.69
CA GLU A 1055 16.50 -21.02 -9.68
C GLU A 1055 15.94 -19.80 -8.94
N HIS A 1056 16.25 -18.61 -9.43
CA HIS A 1056 15.53 -17.44 -9.00
C HIS A 1056 14.09 -17.55 -9.52
N LYS A 1057 13.18 -18.10 -8.70
CA LYS A 1057 11.74 -18.07 -8.98
C LYS A 1057 11.29 -16.61 -8.91
N VAL A 1058 11.30 -15.93 -10.04
CA VAL A 1058 10.25 -14.95 -10.32
C VAL A 1058 9.02 -15.82 -10.52
N SER A 1059 8.20 -15.98 -9.48
CA SER A 1059 6.94 -16.68 -9.62
C SER A 1059 6.10 -15.90 -10.64
N GLU A 1060 6.05 -16.39 -11.88
CA GLU A 1060 4.88 -16.17 -12.73
C GLU A 1060 3.69 -16.74 -11.95
N GLY A 1061 2.91 -15.86 -11.32
CA GLY A 1061 1.75 -16.18 -10.51
C GLY A 1061 0.76 -15.04 -10.52
#